data_AF-A0A1B7N2R8-F1
#
_entry.id   AF-A0A1B7N2R8-F1
#
_cell.length_a   1.000
_cell.length_b   1.000
_cell.length_c   1.000
_cell.angle_alpha   90.00
_cell.angle_beta   90.00
_cell.angle_gamma   90.00
#
_symmetry.space_group_name_H-M   'P 1'
#
loop_
_entity.id
_entity.type
_entity.pdbx_description
1 polymer ?
#
loop_
_entity_poly.entity_id
_entity_poly.type
_entity_poly.pdbx_seq_one_letter_code
_entity_poly.pdbx_strand_id
1 'polypeptide(L)'
;MSDYSLFTNPDFDANDYANAILAGESYPQVHQTQSVKLRTGAALESAKEDISVAISKLDLNIEDVSKQIKTLVTTHHEDLLQRAASVNNLSGSLTSVRRGLDDVDASLDKLRQKIRVPYQSLETNVIRLQRMRQASDALRRTSRFVVLSRRLETQMSELAAFDKPSTTEKKKLPNVSEGLSVDQQDDKERTIAKAALTLAELVAAHIPVIEEAHFRVTHEMETMIVTGLSTLNQSLLASSLQTAHNLRALPTLVQRLSRDLCDAVEERIRTAFDLSRISKEFVSKESAPSSQGLIYKSRVRTEPTNITAPQWTAALWARIETLIEEMATCCIKVYTLEKVLKLKKDPVTQRSFLDDVLQVLENKPSSTFWTYLGRSLEKYARDAAKGSTFLQQTLSSGYPKLLRLFHEFFAKIAVHTDTVYTASQQSPETILVLRALSTFEALYLSRSTTRLNEAVSQAFAGGPRSPPGANEGVTIARAVMNELDSARFDPLLILAVARNIGTALNGAAMRAESLISTDRSAVTLLGPMATPQQIVNGQVATCLYHCWTKLEKVGEEHTQSAAAFVMPGVKKLCTIYDCIVDPLLTAIRRELASIISRLHRVDLQKPPDPMTGMAGSSLYMKDLTDKLNYVRTHIFVNFTTEVTQSWMLSIVKYVIRIFVLHASIARPLGESGKLQLTTDMTELEFALNAFLGPSGKRGLEAAGEEYKMLRAMRPLLFLDTPSLASPTHAANLPPLVVLHHILVRSPLPLPHIMHGWQEAEYVRWVDEQREEEALILVEAGLVGKENEGAEYVDLAKRVLRHARGE
;
A
#
# COMPACT_ATOMS: atom_id res chain seq x y z
N MET A 1 -5.02 106.91 -59.73
CA MET A 1 -5.23 106.84 -58.26
C MET A 1 -3.88 106.88 -57.56
N SER A 2 -3.11 107.93 -57.82
CA SER A 2 -1.67 107.79 -58.12
C SER A 2 -0.87 109.05 -57.78
N ASP A 3 -1.35 109.88 -56.84
CA ASP A 3 -0.71 111.18 -56.55
C ASP A 3 0.03 111.23 -55.20
N TYR A 4 0.01 110.14 -54.42
CA TYR A 4 0.74 110.05 -53.15
C TYR A 4 1.97 109.15 -53.18
N SER A 5 2.21 108.45 -54.30
CA SER A 5 3.41 107.58 -54.46
C SER A 5 4.72 108.38 -54.56
N LEU A 6 4.65 109.66 -54.90
CA LEU A 6 5.81 110.56 -54.99
C LEU A 6 6.44 110.84 -53.62
N PHE A 7 5.63 110.87 -52.55
CA PHE A 7 6.09 111.08 -51.16
C PHE A 7 6.58 109.82 -50.46
N THR A 8 6.40 108.65 -51.08
CA THR A 8 6.88 107.37 -50.54
C THR A 8 8.26 106.96 -51.08
N ASN A 9 8.88 107.79 -51.94
CA ASN A 9 10.21 107.51 -52.49
C ASN A 9 11.31 107.94 -51.49
N PRO A 10 12.23 107.04 -51.07
CA PRO A 10 13.22 107.34 -50.02
C PRO A 10 14.23 108.46 -50.35
N ASP A 11 14.42 108.83 -51.62
CA ASP A 11 15.33 109.91 -52.04
C ASP A 11 14.61 111.25 -52.35
N PHE A 12 13.40 111.46 -51.80
CA PHE A 12 12.65 112.70 -52.01
C PHE A 12 13.26 113.88 -51.23
N ASP A 13 13.86 114.84 -51.95
CA ASP A 13 14.33 116.10 -51.38
C ASP A 13 13.23 117.16 -51.41
N ALA A 14 12.70 117.47 -50.23
CA ALA A 14 11.63 118.44 -50.07
C ALA A 14 12.03 119.88 -50.45
N ASN A 15 13.32 120.23 -50.36
CA ASN A 15 13.76 121.60 -50.67
C ASN A 15 13.76 121.88 -52.16
N ASP A 16 14.16 120.94 -53.02
CA ASP A 16 14.10 121.13 -54.48
C ASP A 16 12.67 121.07 -55.02
N TYR A 17 11.79 120.27 -54.40
CA TYR A 17 10.35 120.30 -54.71
C TYR A 17 9.74 121.66 -54.36
N ALA A 18 10.09 122.22 -53.19
CA ALA A 18 9.65 123.54 -52.78
C ALA A 18 10.21 124.65 -53.72
N ASN A 19 11.49 124.58 -54.09
CA ASN A 19 12.11 125.52 -55.03
C ASN A 19 11.48 125.45 -56.43
N ALA A 20 11.14 124.24 -56.92
CA ALA A 20 10.46 124.06 -58.22
C ALA A 20 9.04 124.68 -58.19
N ILE A 21 8.26 124.41 -57.14
CA ILE A 21 6.94 125.03 -56.95
C ILE A 21 7.05 126.55 -56.83
N LEU A 22 8.05 127.07 -56.11
CA LEU A 22 8.26 128.51 -55.95
C LEU A 22 8.72 129.19 -57.25
N ALA A 23 9.47 128.50 -58.12
CA ALA A 23 9.85 128.97 -59.45
C ALA A 23 8.73 128.80 -60.51
N GLY A 24 7.61 128.14 -60.15
CA GLY A 24 6.52 127.84 -61.08
C GLY A 24 6.85 126.74 -62.09
N GLU A 25 7.93 125.98 -61.86
CA GLU A 25 8.38 124.86 -62.70
C GLU A 25 8.06 123.52 -62.02
N SER A 26 7.64 122.52 -62.79
CA SER A 26 7.34 121.17 -62.27
C SER A 26 8.62 120.37 -62.00
N TYR A 27 8.73 119.76 -60.81
CA TYR A 27 9.89 118.98 -60.37
C TYR A 27 10.29 117.88 -61.40
N PRO A 28 11.55 117.85 -61.90
CA PRO A 28 11.90 117.00 -63.04
C PRO A 28 11.96 115.51 -62.71
N GLN A 29 11.15 114.69 -63.38
CA GLN A 29 11.42 113.25 -63.56
C GLN A 29 12.31 113.07 -64.79
N VAL A 30 13.47 112.46 -64.59
CA VAL A 30 14.56 112.38 -65.56
C VAL A 30 14.24 111.42 -66.72
N HIS A 31 14.25 111.99 -67.94
CA HIS A 31 14.45 111.41 -69.31
C HIS A 31 13.28 110.62 -69.99
N GLN A 32 12.86 110.93 -71.25
CA GLN A 32 13.54 111.64 -72.34
C GLN A 32 12.63 112.23 -73.48
N THR A 33 12.87 113.52 -73.81
CA THR A 33 12.87 114.25 -75.12
C THR A 33 11.67 114.28 -76.10
N GLN A 34 11.13 115.49 -76.40
CA GLN A 34 11.29 116.24 -77.68
C GLN A 34 10.62 117.65 -77.68
N SER A 35 11.01 118.47 -78.66
CA SER A 35 11.02 119.94 -78.88
C SER A 35 9.72 120.74 -79.13
N VAL A 36 9.70 122.08 -78.91
CA VAL A 36 9.78 123.22 -79.89
C VAL A 36 9.54 124.63 -79.23
N LYS A 37 10.54 125.54 -79.30
CA LYS A 37 10.63 127.02 -79.66
C LYS A 37 9.42 128.00 -79.54
N LEU A 38 9.49 129.34 -79.31
CA LEU A 38 10.55 130.40 -79.16
C LEU A 38 9.91 131.81 -78.85
N ARG A 39 10.74 132.76 -78.37
CA ARG A 39 10.86 134.24 -78.65
C ARG A 39 10.43 135.26 -77.54
N THR A 40 11.36 135.93 -76.81
CA THR A 40 12.27 137.14 -77.06
C THR A 40 11.59 138.48 -76.66
N GLY A 41 12.21 139.53 -76.07
CA GLY A 41 13.59 139.91 -75.69
C GLY A 41 13.69 141.44 -75.39
N ALA A 42 14.92 141.95 -75.11
CA ALA A 42 15.43 143.37 -75.15
C ALA A 42 15.03 144.37 -74.02
N ALA A 43 15.78 145.42 -73.61
CA ALA A 43 17.15 145.96 -73.78
C ALA A 43 17.30 147.19 -72.82
N LEU A 44 18.41 147.31 -72.06
CA LEU A 44 19.50 148.32 -72.07
C LEU A 44 19.23 149.80 -71.68
N GLU A 45 19.97 150.23 -70.64
CA GLU A 45 20.66 151.53 -70.41
C GLU A 45 20.06 152.87 -70.91
N SER A 46 19.66 153.74 -69.97
CA SER A 46 19.98 155.20 -70.01
C SER A 46 19.62 155.82 -68.65
N ALA A 47 20.63 156.41 -68.03
CA ALA A 47 20.62 156.87 -66.66
C ALA A 47 20.16 158.33 -66.55
N LYS A 48 19.27 158.55 -65.58
CA LYS A 48 19.17 159.72 -64.71
C LYS A 48 18.26 160.92 -65.05
N GLU A 49 17.52 160.95 -66.17
CA GLU A 49 16.50 162.02 -66.37
C GLU A 49 15.03 161.56 -66.49
N ASP A 50 14.70 160.26 -66.62
CA ASP A 50 13.31 159.78 -66.87
C ASP A 50 12.55 159.12 -65.70
N ILE A 51 13.14 159.03 -64.49
CA ILE A 51 12.56 158.30 -63.33
C ILE A 51 11.20 158.88 -62.88
N SER A 52 10.99 160.18 -63.06
CA SER A 52 9.75 160.84 -62.65
C SER A 52 8.54 160.49 -63.55
N VAL A 53 8.79 160.19 -64.84
CA VAL A 53 7.76 159.73 -65.78
C VAL A 53 7.43 158.24 -65.56
N ALA A 54 8.38 157.44 -65.07
CA ALA A 54 8.16 156.04 -64.78
C ALA A 54 7.28 155.79 -63.53
N ILE A 55 7.42 156.60 -62.48
CA ILE A 55 6.63 156.46 -61.24
C ILE A 55 5.14 156.76 -61.49
N SER A 56 4.84 157.80 -62.27
CA SER A 56 3.46 158.17 -62.61
C SER A 56 2.76 157.14 -63.50
N LYS A 57 3.48 156.42 -64.36
CA LYS A 57 2.95 155.27 -65.10
C LYS A 57 2.72 154.04 -64.21
N LEU A 58 3.48 153.88 -63.13
CA LEU A 58 3.38 152.73 -62.23
C LEU A 58 2.14 152.83 -61.33
N ASP A 59 1.83 154.02 -60.83
CA ASP A 59 0.62 154.25 -60.04
C ASP A 59 -0.67 154.00 -60.83
N LEU A 60 -0.73 154.43 -62.10
CA LEU A 60 -1.89 154.16 -62.97
C LEU A 60 -2.09 152.66 -63.24
N ASN A 61 -1.03 151.87 -63.37
CA ASN A 61 -1.13 150.43 -63.59
C ASN A 61 -1.54 149.67 -62.33
N ILE A 62 -1.13 150.14 -61.14
CA ILE A 62 -1.56 149.56 -59.86
C ILE A 62 -3.08 149.73 -59.68
N GLU A 63 -3.62 150.88 -60.08
CA GLU A 63 -5.05 151.15 -59.98
C GLU A 63 -5.90 150.24 -60.88
N ASP A 64 -5.39 149.89 -62.06
CA ASP A 64 -6.10 149.02 -63.02
C ASP A 64 -6.11 147.54 -62.58
N VAL A 65 -5.01 147.04 -61.99
CA VAL A 65 -4.92 145.67 -61.41
C VAL A 65 -5.91 145.47 -60.26
N SER A 66 -6.08 146.48 -59.41
CA SER A 66 -7.03 146.42 -58.28
C SER A 66 -8.49 146.26 -58.75
N LYS A 67 -8.82 146.82 -59.92
CA LYS A 67 -10.14 146.73 -60.54
C LYS A 67 -10.44 145.34 -61.09
N GLN A 68 -9.46 144.69 -61.70
CA GLN A 68 -9.62 143.33 -62.26
C GLN A 68 -9.86 142.27 -61.18
N ILE A 69 -9.15 142.35 -60.03
CA ILE A 69 -9.32 141.39 -58.92
C ILE A 69 -10.74 141.44 -58.34
N LYS A 70 -11.31 142.64 -58.16
CA LYS A 70 -12.68 142.80 -57.66
C LYS A 70 -13.73 142.16 -58.57
N THR A 71 -13.49 142.20 -59.87
CA THR A 71 -14.42 141.65 -60.88
C THR A 71 -14.40 140.12 -60.86
N LEU A 72 -13.22 139.50 -60.66
CA LEU A 72 -13.09 138.04 -60.65
C LEU A 72 -13.72 137.37 -59.41
N VAL A 73 -13.57 138.00 -58.24
CA VAL A 73 -14.09 137.49 -56.96
C VAL A 73 -15.62 137.53 -56.90
N THR A 74 -16.22 138.55 -57.53
CA THR A 74 -17.68 138.70 -57.52
C THR A 74 -18.40 137.67 -58.39
N THR A 75 -17.77 137.19 -59.47
CA THR A 75 -18.37 136.22 -60.39
C THR A 75 -18.43 134.77 -59.89
N HIS A 76 -17.55 134.33 -58.98
CA HIS A 76 -17.36 132.89 -58.69
C HIS A 76 -17.68 132.44 -57.25
N HIS A 77 -18.37 133.25 -56.44
CA HIS A 77 -18.57 132.93 -55.02
C HIS A 77 -19.60 131.80 -54.74
N GLU A 78 -20.64 131.66 -55.56
CA GLU A 78 -21.74 130.72 -55.27
C GLU A 78 -21.34 129.25 -55.47
N ASP A 79 -20.61 128.93 -56.54
CA ASP A 79 -20.17 127.56 -56.84
C ASP A 79 -19.25 126.97 -55.76
N LEU A 80 -18.48 127.82 -55.08
CA LEU A 80 -17.53 127.39 -54.05
C LEU A 80 -18.24 126.99 -52.74
N LEU A 81 -19.39 127.59 -52.44
CA LEU A 81 -20.17 127.28 -51.24
C LEU A 81 -20.92 125.94 -51.38
N GLN A 82 -21.40 125.59 -52.58
CA GLN A 82 -22.21 124.39 -52.78
C GLN A 82 -21.38 123.09 -52.64
N ARG A 83 -20.12 123.09 -53.11
CA ARG A 83 -19.21 121.93 -52.97
C ARG A 83 -18.72 121.69 -51.54
N ALA A 84 -18.65 122.72 -50.70
CA ALA A 84 -18.26 122.57 -49.30
C ALA A 84 -19.34 121.84 -48.47
N ALA A 85 -20.62 122.05 -48.79
CA ALA A 85 -21.74 121.47 -48.05
C ALA A 85 -21.85 119.95 -48.22
N SER A 86 -21.62 119.41 -49.43
CA SER A 86 -21.73 117.97 -49.69
C SER A 86 -20.62 117.14 -49.02
N VAL A 87 -19.41 117.70 -48.92
CA VAL A 87 -18.28 117.04 -48.26
C VAL A 87 -18.51 116.92 -46.75
N ASN A 88 -19.16 117.92 -46.15
CA ASN A 88 -19.47 117.91 -44.72
C ASN A 88 -20.48 116.79 -44.36
N ASN A 89 -21.47 116.54 -45.21
CA ASN A 89 -22.48 115.49 -44.97
C ASN A 89 -21.91 114.06 -45.07
N LEU A 90 -20.96 113.82 -45.99
CA LEU A 90 -20.32 112.50 -46.12
C LEU A 90 -19.42 112.19 -44.91
N SER A 91 -18.71 113.20 -44.40
CA SER A 91 -17.90 113.10 -43.17
C SER A 91 -18.75 112.67 -41.96
N GLY A 92 -19.97 113.20 -41.84
CA GLY A 92 -20.90 112.83 -40.77
C GLY A 92 -21.33 111.35 -40.79
N SER A 93 -21.59 110.79 -41.99
CA SER A 93 -22.00 109.38 -42.10
C SER A 93 -20.83 108.42 -41.84
N LEU A 94 -19.62 108.76 -42.31
CA LEU A 94 -18.41 107.96 -42.10
C LEU A 94 -17.96 107.94 -40.64
N THR A 95 -18.11 109.07 -39.93
CA THR A 95 -17.85 109.12 -38.48
C THR A 95 -18.87 108.30 -37.69
N SER A 96 -20.14 108.25 -38.11
CA SER A 96 -21.15 107.40 -37.45
C SER A 96 -20.89 105.90 -37.64
N VAL A 97 -20.51 105.46 -38.85
CA VAL A 97 -20.19 104.05 -39.12
C VAL A 97 -18.92 103.63 -38.37
N ARG A 98 -17.90 104.50 -38.34
CA ARG A 98 -16.68 104.24 -37.58
C ARG A 98 -16.97 104.09 -36.09
N ARG A 99 -17.82 104.96 -35.53
CA ARG A 99 -18.25 104.87 -34.13
C ARG A 99 -19.02 103.58 -33.84
N GLY A 100 -19.92 103.15 -34.74
CA GLY A 100 -20.64 101.88 -34.60
C GLY A 100 -19.73 100.66 -34.67
N LEU A 101 -18.68 100.70 -35.50
CA LEU A 101 -17.68 99.63 -35.56
C LEU A 101 -16.83 99.59 -34.28
N ASP A 102 -16.41 100.75 -33.78
CA ASP A 102 -15.67 100.88 -32.51
C ASP A 102 -16.52 100.35 -31.32
N ASP A 103 -17.82 100.62 -31.31
CA ASP A 103 -18.75 100.12 -30.28
C ASP A 103 -18.94 98.59 -30.34
N VAL A 104 -19.01 98.02 -31.55
CA VAL A 104 -19.09 96.56 -31.74
C VAL A 104 -17.80 95.88 -31.30
N ASP A 105 -16.64 96.44 -31.66
CA ASP A 105 -15.34 95.89 -31.26
C ASP A 105 -15.18 95.94 -29.73
N ALA A 106 -15.58 97.06 -29.11
CA ALA A 106 -15.65 97.19 -27.65
C ALA A 106 -16.62 96.19 -27.00
N SER A 107 -17.74 95.87 -27.65
CA SER A 107 -18.69 94.86 -27.14
C SER A 107 -18.14 93.43 -27.25
N LEU A 108 -17.39 93.13 -28.30
CA LEU A 108 -16.77 91.83 -28.55
C LEU A 108 -15.60 91.61 -27.58
N ASP A 109 -14.81 92.64 -27.31
CA ASP A 109 -13.79 92.62 -26.26
C ASP A 109 -14.39 92.45 -24.86
N LYS A 110 -15.50 93.13 -24.56
CA LYS A 110 -16.24 92.91 -23.30
C LYS A 110 -16.76 91.48 -23.18
N LEU A 111 -17.26 90.88 -24.26
CA LEU A 111 -17.73 89.49 -24.26
C LEU A 111 -16.57 88.51 -24.07
N ARG A 112 -15.44 88.75 -24.74
CA ARG A 112 -14.21 87.97 -24.58
C ARG A 112 -13.69 88.03 -23.14
N GLN A 113 -13.69 89.21 -22.52
CA GLN A 113 -13.30 89.38 -21.12
C GLN A 113 -14.29 88.77 -20.13
N LYS A 114 -15.59 88.79 -20.41
CA LYS A 114 -16.62 88.25 -19.51
C LYS A 114 -16.81 86.73 -19.59
N ILE A 115 -16.55 86.11 -20.75
CA ILE A 115 -16.88 84.70 -20.96
C ILE A 115 -15.64 83.86 -21.24
N ARG A 116 -14.83 84.24 -22.24
CA ARG A 116 -13.69 83.40 -22.67
C ARG A 116 -12.58 83.37 -21.63
N VAL A 117 -12.22 84.52 -21.07
CA VAL A 117 -11.17 84.59 -20.04
C VAL A 117 -11.56 83.85 -18.76
N PRO A 118 -12.79 84.02 -18.20
CA PRO A 118 -13.22 83.26 -17.03
C PRO A 118 -13.36 81.77 -17.29
N TYR A 119 -13.80 81.35 -18.48
CA TYR A 119 -13.84 79.93 -18.85
C TYR A 119 -12.44 79.31 -18.89
N GLN A 120 -11.48 79.97 -19.53
CA GLN A 120 -10.08 79.50 -19.54
C GLN A 120 -9.47 79.50 -18.13
N SER A 121 -9.82 80.48 -17.30
CA SER A 121 -9.42 80.51 -15.89
C SER A 121 -10.07 79.38 -15.07
N LEU A 122 -11.34 79.06 -15.32
CA LEU A 122 -12.03 77.95 -14.66
C LEU A 122 -11.44 76.61 -15.08
N GLU A 123 -11.21 76.40 -16.37
CA GLU A 123 -10.60 75.17 -16.90
C GLU A 123 -9.21 74.93 -16.30
N THR A 124 -8.37 75.97 -16.27
CA THR A 124 -7.04 75.90 -15.63
C THR A 124 -7.14 75.64 -14.13
N ASN A 125 -8.11 76.25 -13.43
CA ASN A 125 -8.34 76.00 -12.00
C ASN A 125 -8.87 74.59 -11.72
N VAL A 126 -9.73 74.03 -12.58
CA VAL A 126 -10.23 72.64 -12.46
C VAL A 126 -9.10 71.64 -12.66
N ILE A 127 -8.26 71.85 -13.68
CA ILE A 127 -7.07 71.02 -13.91
C ILE A 127 -6.12 71.12 -12.70
N ARG A 128 -5.93 72.33 -12.16
CA ARG A 128 -5.10 72.55 -10.95
C ARG A 128 -5.67 71.82 -9.74
N LEU A 129 -6.99 71.88 -9.52
CA LEU A 129 -7.69 71.18 -8.44
C LEU A 129 -7.55 69.66 -8.58
N GLN A 130 -7.71 69.11 -9.79
CA GLN A 130 -7.57 67.68 -10.06
C GLN A 130 -6.15 67.20 -9.77
N ARG A 131 -5.13 67.93 -10.25
CA ARG A 131 -3.72 67.62 -9.96
C ARG A 131 -3.43 67.70 -8.46
N MET A 132 -3.98 68.69 -7.76
CA MET A 132 -3.81 68.83 -6.31
C MET A 132 -4.46 67.66 -5.54
N ARG A 133 -5.63 67.18 -6.00
CA ARG A 133 -6.32 66.03 -5.39
C ARG A 133 -5.56 64.73 -5.60
N GLN A 134 -5.07 64.49 -6.81
CA GLN A 134 -4.21 63.33 -7.11
C GLN A 134 -2.90 63.37 -6.31
N ALA A 135 -2.27 64.54 -6.20
CA ALA A 135 -1.07 64.72 -5.37
C ALA A 135 -1.37 64.47 -3.88
N SER A 136 -2.50 64.97 -3.36
CA SER A 136 -2.91 64.75 -1.97
C SER A 136 -3.18 63.27 -1.68
N ASP A 137 -3.85 62.56 -2.60
CA ASP A 137 -4.11 61.12 -2.46
C ASP A 137 -2.82 60.29 -2.51
N ALA A 138 -1.90 60.63 -3.42
CA ALA A 138 -0.58 60.01 -3.47
C ALA A 138 0.19 60.23 -2.17
N LEU A 139 0.22 61.46 -1.66
CA LEU A 139 0.94 61.82 -0.43
C LEU A 139 0.33 61.14 0.81
N ARG A 140 -1.00 61.00 0.87
CA ARG A 140 -1.68 60.21 1.91
C ARG A 140 -1.34 58.73 1.86
N ARG A 141 -1.30 58.13 0.66
CA ARG A 141 -0.91 56.72 0.48
C ARG A 141 0.55 56.50 0.88
N THR A 142 1.45 57.40 0.47
CA THR A 142 2.87 57.31 0.82
C THR A 142 3.08 57.52 2.33
N SER A 143 2.38 58.46 2.96
CA SER A 143 2.45 58.64 4.42
C SER A 143 2.02 57.37 5.17
N ARG A 144 0.89 56.76 4.77
CA ARG A 144 0.44 55.48 5.35
C ARG A 144 1.47 54.37 5.15
N PHE A 145 2.05 54.27 3.94
CA PHE A 145 3.08 53.28 3.63
C PHE A 145 4.32 53.45 4.53
N VAL A 146 4.83 54.67 4.68
CA VAL A 146 6.00 54.96 5.53
C VAL A 146 5.71 54.65 7.01
N VAL A 147 4.52 55.00 7.51
CA VAL A 147 4.12 54.67 8.91
C VAL A 147 4.08 53.16 9.11
N LEU A 148 3.52 52.42 8.16
CA LEU A 148 3.48 50.95 8.22
C LEU A 148 4.89 50.33 8.10
N SER A 149 5.76 50.87 7.24
CA SER A 149 7.15 50.41 7.11
C SER A 149 7.93 50.63 8.40
N ARG A 150 7.83 51.81 9.02
CA ARG A 150 8.49 52.08 10.32
C ARG A 150 7.95 51.19 11.44
N ARG A 151 6.65 50.90 11.42
CA ARG A 151 6.06 49.95 12.38
C ARG A 151 6.61 48.54 12.17
N LEU A 152 6.75 48.09 10.93
CA LEU A 152 7.38 46.81 10.60
C LEU A 152 8.84 46.77 11.07
N GLU A 153 9.63 47.83 10.82
CA GLU A 153 11.01 47.96 11.32
C GLU A 153 11.09 47.85 12.84
N THR A 154 10.17 48.51 13.56
CA THR A 154 10.10 48.44 15.02
C THR A 154 9.81 47.02 15.49
N GLN A 155 8.83 46.34 14.87
CA GLN A 155 8.49 44.94 15.18
C GLN A 155 9.61 43.96 14.82
N MET A 156 10.33 44.18 13.72
CA MET A 156 11.48 43.36 13.33
C MET A 156 12.69 43.57 14.26
N SER A 157 12.85 44.78 14.81
CA SER A 157 13.86 45.07 15.83
C SER A 157 13.51 44.43 17.17
N GLU A 158 12.24 44.38 17.55
CA GLU A 158 11.77 43.64 18.74
C GLU A 158 11.98 42.13 18.58
N LEU A 159 11.67 41.56 17.41
CA LEU A 159 11.96 40.16 17.07
C LEU A 159 13.47 39.87 17.17
N ALA A 160 14.32 40.73 16.63
CA ALA A 160 15.78 40.59 16.73
C ALA A 160 16.32 40.76 18.17
N ALA A 161 15.62 41.48 19.04
CA ALA A 161 15.98 41.63 20.45
C ALA A 161 15.67 40.36 21.25
N PHE A 162 14.66 39.58 20.84
CA PHE A 162 14.35 38.27 21.44
C PHE A 162 15.36 37.18 21.09
N ASP A 163 16.03 37.26 19.92
CA ASP A 163 17.09 36.32 19.51
C ASP A 163 18.42 36.52 20.27
N LYS A 164 18.58 37.64 20.97
CA LYS A 164 19.75 37.83 21.84
C LYS A 164 19.50 37.14 23.18
N PRO A 165 20.39 36.24 23.64
CA PRO A 165 20.25 35.62 24.95
C PRO A 165 20.51 36.69 26.03
N SER A 166 19.46 37.31 26.57
CA SER A 166 19.60 38.25 27.68
C SER A 166 19.56 37.51 29.01
N THR A 167 20.70 37.45 29.68
CA THR A 167 20.76 37.44 31.13
C THR A 167 19.95 38.61 31.68
N THR A 168 19.01 38.30 32.60
CA THR A 168 18.50 39.17 33.67
C THR A 168 17.91 40.54 33.31
N GLU A 169 16.58 40.67 33.32
CA GLU A 169 15.79 41.33 34.38
C GLU A 169 14.40 41.77 33.90
N LYS A 170 13.38 41.46 34.71
CA LYS A 170 12.03 42.02 34.59
C LYS A 170 12.09 43.53 34.86
N LYS A 171 11.86 44.37 33.84
CA LYS A 171 11.53 45.79 34.06
C LYS A 171 10.17 46.12 33.47
N LYS A 172 9.31 46.62 34.35
CA LYS A 172 7.91 47.02 34.14
C LYS A 172 7.80 48.07 33.02
N LEU A 173 6.66 47.98 32.32
CA LEU A 173 5.98 49.02 31.53
C LEU A 173 6.28 50.46 32.00
N PRO A 174 6.38 51.40 31.05
CA PRO A 174 5.66 52.65 31.17
C PRO A 174 4.65 52.81 30.01
N ASN A 175 3.42 53.12 30.41
CA ASN A 175 2.41 53.76 29.58
C ASN A 175 2.99 55.00 28.90
N VAL A 176 2.81 55.13 27.59
CA VAL A 176 2.80 56.43 26.90
C VAL A 176 1.60 56.45 25.95
N SER A 177 0.44 56.72 26.54
CA SER A 177 -0.58 57.55 25.91
C SER A 177 -0.28 59.02 26.24
N GLU A 178 -0.59 59.92 25.31
CA GLU A 178 -0.42 61.40 25.36
C GLU A 178 0.95 61.91 24.85
N GLY A 179 1.07 62.88 23.94
CA GLY A 179 0.08 63.72 23.27
C GLY A 179 0.68 64.29 21.98
N LEU A 180 -0.18 64.44 20.96
CA LEU A 180 0.14 65.06 19.68
C LEU A 180 0.10 66.59 19.82
N SER A 181 1.26 67.23 19.98
CA SER A 181 1.38 68.69 20.00
C SER A 181 1.66 69.26 18.60
N VAL A 182 0.57 69.69 17.96
CA VAL A 182 0.28 70.86 17.07
C VAL A 182 1.37 71.62 16.27
N ASP A 183 2.68 71.53 16.48
CA ASP A 183 3.63 72.50 15.86
C ASP A 183 4.29 72.10 14.52
N GLN A 184 3.69 71.21 13.73
CA GLN A 184 4.27 70.76 12.45
C GLN A 184 3.48 71.18 11.20
N GLN A 185 2.77 72.31 11.25
CA GLN A 185 1.96 72.74 10.12
C GLN A 185 2.72 73.62 9.11
N ASP A 186 3.70 74.42 9.57
CA ASP A 186 4.40 75.37 8.69
C ASP A 186 5.57 74.75 7.90
N ASP A 187 6.14 73.63 8.35
CA ASP A 187 7.20 72.90 7.62
C ASP A 187 6.66 71.99 6.50
N LYS A 188 5.36 71.72 6.49
CA LYS A 188 4.71 70.91 5.44
C LYS A 188 4.66 71.66 4.12
N GLU A 189 4.42 72.98 4.13
CA GLU A 189 4.26 73.74 2.90
C GLU A 189 5.57 73.88 2.09
N ARG A 190 6.73 73.90 2.76
CA ARG A 190 8.05 74.01 2.10
C ARG A 190 8.63 72.68 1.63
N THR A 191 8.19 71.56 2.22
CA THR A 191 8.62 70.19 1.84
C THR A 191 7.77 69.59 0.71
N ILE A 192 6.52 70.02 0.56
CA ILE A 192 5.61 69.56 -0.51
C ILE A 192 6.14 69.92 -1.93
N ALA A 193 6.90 71.00 -2.08
CA ALA A 193 7.47 71.41 -3.37
C ALA A 193 8.71 70.59 -3.81
N LYS A 194 9.41 69.90 -2.89
CA LYS A 194 10.54 68.99 -3.20
C LYS A 194 10.15 67.51 -3.29
N ALA A 195 8.88 67.17 -3.01
CA ALA A 195 8.40 65.79 -2.84
C ALA A 195 8.09 65.03 -4.14
N ALA A 196 7.85 65.71 -5.27
CA ALA A 196 7.28 65.06 -6.45
C ALA A 196 8.25 64.09 -7.19
N LEU A 197 9.57 64.30 -7.07
CA LEU A 197 10.61 63.36 -7.57
C LEU A 197 11.11 62.40 -6.48
N THR A 198 10.91 62.72 -5.21
CA THR A 198 11.43 61.96 -4.05
C THR A 198 10.42 60.98 -3.45
N LEU A 199 9.13 61.02 -3.81
CA LEU A 199 8.15 60.03 -3.31
C LEU A 199 8.44 58.62 -3.83
N ALA A 200 8.88 58.48 -5.09
CA ALA A 200 9.28 57.20 -5.65
C ALA A 200 10.60 56.70 -5.04
N GLU A 201 11.58 57.59 -4.86
CA GLU A 201 12.85 57.28 -4.18
C GLU A 201 12.65 56.92 -2.70
N LEU A 202 11.74 57.58 -1.99
CA LEU A 202 11.40 57.30 -0.59
C LEU A 202 10.70 55.94 -0.45
N VAL A 203 9.74 55.64 -1.33
CA VAL A 203 9.11 54.31 -1.36
C VAL A 203 10.14 53.25 -1.75
N ALA A 204 10.97 53.52 -2.76
CA ALA A 204 12.04 52.62 -3.20
C ALA A 204 13.11 52.37 -2.13
N ALA A 205 13.37 53.33 -1.24
CA ALA A 205 14.29 53.16 -0.12
C ALA A 205 13.75 52.20 0.95
N HIS A 206 12.42 52.09 1.11
CA HIS A 206 11.80 51.18 2.09
C HIS A 206 11.46 49.80 1.51
N ILE A 207 11.37 49.65 0.17
CA ILE A 207 11.20 48.34 -0.48
C ILE A 207 12.24 47.29 -0.02
N PRO A 208 13.58 47.56 -0.04
CA PRO A 208 14.56 46.56 0.37
C PRO A 208 14.42 46.16 1.85
N VAL A 209 14.00 47.08 2.72
CA VAL A 209 13.75 46.78 4.14
C VAL A 209 12.54 45.86 4.31
N ILE A 210 11.49 46.06 3.51
CA ILE A 210 10.32 45.17 3.48
C ILE A 210 10.68 43.81 2.91
N GLU A 211 11.51 43.75 1.87
CA GLU A 211 12.02 42.51 1.28
C GLU A 211 12.90 41.73 2.28
N GLU A 212 13.79 42.41 3.01
CA GLU A 212 14.59 41.82 4.08
C GLU A 212 13.71 41.31 5.23
N ALA A 213 12.73 42.09 5.66
CA ALA A 213 11.78 41.68 6.69
C ALA A 213 10.95 40.46 6.25
N HIS A 214 10.45 40.46 5.01
CA HIS A 214 9.76 39.33 4.42
C HIS A 214 10.67 38.09 4.39
N PHE A 215 11.91 38.24 3.92
CA PHE A 215 12.90 37.17 3.90
C PHE A 215 13.16 36.60 5.29
N ARG A 216 13.41 37.45 6.30
CA ARG A 216 13.62 37.02 7.69
C ARG A 216 12.41 36.28 8.27
N VAL A 217 11.20 36.80 8.06
CA VAL A 217 9.97 36.13 8.54
C VAL A 217 9.77 34.79 7.83
N THR A 218 10.02 34.70 6.52
CA THR A 218 9.97 33.41 5.81
C THR A 218 11.04 32.44 6.30
N HIS A 219 12.26 32.92 6.59
CA HIS A 219 13.35 32.08 7.09
C HIS A 219 13.04 31.53 8.49
N GLU A 220 12.60 32.38 9.41
CA GLU A 220 12.19 31.96 10.77
C GLU A 220 10.97 31.03 10.74
N MET A 221 10.03 31.27 9.83
CA MET A 221 8.91 30.34 9.62
C MET A 221 9.41 28.97 9.16
N GLU A 222 10.34 28.92 8.20
CA GLU A 222 10.94 27.67 7.71
C GLU A 222 11.74 26.94 8.80
N THR A 223 12.55 27.64 9.60
CA THR A 223 13.29 27.05 10.73
C THR A 223 12.34 26.52 11.81
N MET A 224 11.27 27.26 12.13
CA MET A 224 10.22 26.82 13.07
C MET A 224 9.49 25.57 12.57
N ILE A 225 9.23 25.46 11.26
CA ILE A 225 8.61 24.27 10.67
C ILE A 225 9.54 23.07 10.79
N VAL A 226 10.81 23.21 10.37
CA VAL A 226 11.78 22.11 10.42
C VAL A 226 11.97 21.63 11.86
N THR A 227 12.08 22.57 12.82
CA THR A 227 12.19 22.27 14.25
C THR A 227 10.90 21.65 14.80
N GLY A 228 9.75 22.15 14.38
CA GLY A 228 8.44 21.61 14.76
C GLY A 228 8.23 20.18 14.25
N LEU A 229 8.67 19.87 13.02
CA LEU A 229 8.61 18.53 12.44
C LEU A 229 9.66 17.58 13.06
N SER A 230 10.85 18.06 13.41
CA SER A 230 11.88 17.24 14.04
C SER A 230 11.55 16.87 15.49
N THR A 231 10.96 17.81 16.25
CA THR A 231 10.55 17.62 17.65
C THR A 231 9.12 17.11 17.82
N LEU A 232 8.36 16.98 16.72
CA LEU A 232 6.93 16.64 16.71
C LEU A 232 6.08 17.61 17.56
N ASN A 233 6.54 18.85 17.75
CA ASN A 233 5.86 19.85 18.55
C ASN A 233 4.72 20.52 17.76
N GLN A 234 3.49 20.08 18.05
CA GLN A 234 2.27 20.58 17.40
C GLN A 234 2.05 22.09 17.57
N SER A 235 2.52 22.68 18.68
CA SER A 235 2.35 24.12 18.93
C SER A 235 3.24 24.99 18.03
N LEU A 236 4.49 24.57 17.84
CA LEU A 236 5.43 25.25 16.94
C LEU A 236 4.98 25.11 15.47
N LEU A 237 4.52 23.92 15.08
CA LEU A 237 3.93 23.67 13.75
C LEU A 237 2.67 24.52 13.52
N ALA A 238 1.80 24.59 14.52
CA ALA A 238 0.58 25.40 14.48
C ALA A 238 0.89 26.88 14.25
N SER A 239 1.87 27.43 14.96
CA SER A 239 2.29 28.82 14.83
C SER A 239 2.93 29.08 13.47
N SER A 240 3.83 28.22 13.00
CA SER A 240 4.52 28.42 11.73
C SER A 240 3.62 28.22 10.50
N LEU A 241 2.69 27.26 10.54
CA LEU A 241 1.66 27.10 9.51
C LEU A 241 0.69 28.29 9.47
N GLN A 242 0.39 28.90 10.62
CA GLN A 242 -0.38 30.15 10.66
C GLN A 242 0.38 31.30 9.99
N THR A 243 1.70 31.42 10.23
CA THR A 243 2.54 32.41 9.54
C THR A 243 2.53 32.16 8.03
N ALA A 244 2.63 30.90 7.60
CA ALA A 244 2.58 30.51 6.18
C ALA A 244 1.24 30.85 5.52
N HIS A 245 0.13 30.65 6.23
CA HIS A 245 -1.21 31.03 5.78
C HIS A 245 -1.32 32.56 5.61
N ASN A 246 -0.83 33.32 6.59
CA ASN A 246 -0.83 34.78 6.54
C ASN A 246 0.02 35.34 5.37
N LEU A 247 1.10 34.64 5.02
CA LEU A 247 1.96 34.94 3.86
C LEU A 247 1.40 34.38 2.53
N ARG A 248 0.24 33.72 2.53
CA ARG A 248 -0.37 33.04 1.36
C ARG A 248 0.55 32.00 0.69
N ALA A 249 1.49 31.44 1.45
CA ALA A 249 2.46 30.45 0.97
C ALA A 249 2.14 29.02 1.44
N LEU A 250 1.02 28.81 2.14
CA LEU A 250 0.68 27.55 2.78
C LEU A 250 0.61 26.34 1.81
N PRO A 251 -0.10 26.38 0.66
CA PRO A 251 -0.18 25.20 -0.22
C PRO A 251 1.17 24.83 -0.82
N THR A 252 1.93 25.83 -1.28
CA THR A 252 3.29 25.64 -1.83
C THR A 252 4.26 25.08 -0.79
N LEU A 253 4.12 25.51 0.46
CA LEU A 253 4.95 25.05 1.57
C LEU A 253 4.62 23.60 1.95
N VAL A 254 3.35 23.24 2.08
CA VAL A 254 2.93 21.86 2.38
C VAL A 254 3.36 20.91 1.25
N GLN A 255 3.23 21.33 -0.02
CA GLN A 255 3.70 20.55 -1.16
C GLN A 255 5.22 20.34 -1.12
N ARG A 256 5.99 21.38 -0.80
CA ARG A 256 7.45 21.29 -0.64
C ARG A 256 7.84 20.33 0.48
N LEU A 257 7.27 20.51 1.69
CA LEU A 257 7.54 19.63 2.83
C LEU A 257 7.16 18.18 2.56
N SER A 258 6.02 17.94 1.91
CA SER A 258 5.59 16.59 1.52
C SER A 258 6.58 15.96 0.55
N ARG A 259 7.08 16.73 -0.42
CA ARG A 259 8.10 16.27 -1.37
C ARG A 259 9.43 16.01 -0.68
N ASP A 260 9.89 16.90 0.18
CA ASP A 260 11.16 16.75 0.90
C ASP A 260 11.14 15.49 1.80
N LEU A 261 10.00 15.20 2.44
CA LEU A 261 9.81 13.95 3.21
C LEU A 261 9.75 12.71 2.30
N CYS A 262 9.14 12.81 1.11
CA CYS A 262 9.14 11.72 0.12
C CYS A 262 10.57 11.43 -0.39
N ASP A 263 11.31 12.47 -0.76
CA ASP A 263 12.69 12.37 -1.27
C ASP A 263 13.64 11.83 -0.20
N ALA A 264 13.49 12.28 1.05
CA ALA A 264 14.26 11.76 2.18
C ALA A 264 14.05 10.26 2.36
N VAL A 265 12.81 9.78 2.32
CA VAL A 265 12.51 8.35 2.48
C VAL A 265 13.01 7.53 1.29
N GLU A 266 12.87 8.05 0.07
CA GLU A 266 13.43 7.39 -1.11
C GLU A 266 14.95 7.21 -1.00
N GLU A 267 15.66 8.25 -0.52
CA GLU A 267 17.09 8.15 -0.27
C GLU A 267 17.39 7.09 0.81
N ARG A 268 16.63 7.03 1.91
CA ARG A 268 16.81 5.99 2.94
C ARG A 268 16.62 4.59 2.36
N ILE A 269 15.53 4.36 1.61
CA ILE A 269 15.26 3.07 0.94
C ILE A 269 16.43 2.71 0.01
N ARG A 270 16.85 3.63 -0.85
CA ARG A 270 17.98 3.43 -1.78
C ARG A 270 19.25 3.04 -1.04
N THR A 271 19.57 3.71 0.07
CA THR A 271 20.79 3.44 0.84
C THR A 271 20.76 2.12 1.60
N ALA A 272 19.58 1.67 2.02
CA ALA A 272 19.42 0.40 2.71
C ALA A 272 19.68 -0.80 1.78
N PHE A 273 19.29 -0.71 0.52
CA PHE A 273 19.50 -1.76 -0.49
C PHE A 273 20.85 -1.66 -1.25
N ASP A 274 21.72 -0.70 -0.93
CA ASP A 274 22.99 -0.49 -1.61
C ASP A 274 24.14 -1.34 -1.01
N LEU A 275 24.52 -2.43 -1.68
CA LEU A 275 25.63 -3.30 -1.26
C LEU A 275 26.99 -2.59 -1.23
N SER A 276 27.19 -1.56 -2.05
CA SER A 276 28.49 -0.88 -2.12
C SER A 276 28.80 -0.14 -0.82
N ARG A 277 27.76 0.34 -0.11
CA ARG A 277 27.90 0.96 1.21
C ARG A 277 28.13 -0.07 2.30
N ILE A 278 27.47 -1.23 2.23
CA ILE A 278 27.74 -2.37 3.12
C ILE A 278 29.22 -2.76 3.01
N SER A 279 29.76 -2.89 1.79
CA SER A 279 31.18 -3.20 1.60
C SER A 279 32.13 -2.14 2.20
N LYS A 280 31.77 -0.85 2.13
CA LYS A 280 32.61 0.24 2.65
C LYS A 280 32.60 0.31 4.17
N GLU A 281 31.49 0.00 4.82
CA GLU A 281 31.39 -0.09 6.29
C GLU A 281 32.22 -1.24 6.87
N PHE A 282 32.35 -2.36 6.15
CA PHE A 282 33.22 -3.45 6.56
C PHE A 282 34.70 -3.13 6.34
N VAL A 283 35.06 -2.56 5.19
CA VAL A 283 36.45 -2.14 4.89
C VAL A 283 36.95 -1.07 5.88
N SER A 284 36.05 -0.25 6.45
CA SER A 284 36.40 0.76 7.45
C SER A 284 36.44 0.24 8.89
N LYS A 285 35.82 -0.91 9.20
CA LYS A 285 35.93 -1.56 10.53
C LYS A 285 37.13 -2.51 10.66
N GLU A 286 37.71 -2.98 9.55
CA GLU A 286 38.93 -3.82 9.54
C GLU A 286 40.26 -3.03 9.63
N SER A 287 40.24 -1.70 9.82
CA SER A 287 41.47 -0.94 10.07
C SER A 287 41.93 -1.03 11.53
N ALA A 288 42.43 -2.20 11.92
CA ALA A 288 43.43 -2.35 12.98
C ALA A 288 44.57 -3.22 12.42
N PRO A 289 45.86 -2.81 12.51
CA PRO A 289 46.92 -3.43 11.75
C PRO A 289 47.47 -4.66 12.46
N SER A 290 47.41 -5.82 11.82
CA SER A 290 48.36 -6.90 12.11
C SER A 290 48.74 -7.68 10.85
N SER A 291 50.06 -7.60 10.56
CA SER A 291 50.90 -8.47 9.74
C SER A 291 50.67 -8.55 8.22
N GLN A 292 51.56 -7.82 7.52
CA GLN A 292 52.38 -8.24 6.37
C GLN A 292 51.81 -9.27 5.38
N GLY A 293 51.48 -8.79 4.19
CA GLY A 293 51.31 -9.58 2.98
C GLY A 293 51.02 -8.68 1.78
N LEU A 294 52.02 -8.41 0.96
CA LEU A 294 51.90 -7.73 -0.34
C LEU A 294 50.99 -8.56 -1.27
N ILE A 295 49.69 -8.32 -1.25
CA ILE A 295 48.77 -8.85 -2.28
C ILE A 295 47.87 -7.70 -2.74
N TYR A 296 48.02 -7.36 -4.03
CA TYR A 296 47.12 -6.59 -4.89
C TYR A 296 45.87 -6.01 -4.20
N LYS A 297 45.86 -4.67 -4.00
CA LYS A 297 44.63 -3.88 -3.84
C LYS A 297 43.82 -3.95 -5.14
N SER A 298 43.11 -5.04 -5.39
CA SER A 298 42.25 -5.17 -6.58
C SER A 298 40.79 -5.19 -6.17
N ARG A 299 40.06 -4.16 -6.62
CA ARG A 299 38.60 -4.00 -6.70
C ARG A 299 37.83 -4.09 -5.37
N VAL A 300 37.12 -3.01 -5.04
CA VAL A 300 36.03 -3.03 -4.05
C VAL A 300 35.13 -4.21 -4.40
N ARG A 301 35.15 -5.24 -3.55
CA ARG A 301 34.41 -6.48 -3.78
C ARG A 301 32.95 -6.19 -3.48
N THR A 302 32.11 -6.20 -4.51
CA THR A 302 30.69 -5.86 -4.42
C THR A 302 29.80 -7.02 -3.98
N GLU A 303 30.34 -8.23 -3.87
CA GLU A 303 29.62 -9.43 -3.46
C GLU A 303 30.35 -10.18 -2.32
N PRO A 304 29.61 -10.68 -1.30
CA PRO A 304 30.18 -11.43 -0.19
C PRO A 304 30.68 -12.82 -0.62
N THR A 305 31.70 -13.32 0.07
CA THR A 305 32.15 -14.72 -0.04
C THR A 305 31.46 -15.58 1.01
N ASN A 306 31.53 -16.90 0.91
CA ASN A 306 30.94 -17.82 1.90
C ASN A 306 31.39 -17.56 3.35
N ILE A 307 32.58 -16.99 3.56
CA ILE A 307 33.13 -16.66 4.89
C ILE A 307 32.55 -15.34 5.43
N THR A 308 32.39 -14.33 4.57
CA THR A 308 31.88 -13.00 4.97
C THR A 308 30.36 -12.87 4.87
N ALA A 309 29.69 -13.81 4.20
CA ALA A 309 28.23 -13.87 4.04
C ALA A 309 27.42 -13.71 5.35
N PRO A 310 27.73 -14.39 6.48
CA PRO A 310 26.96 -14.22 7.71
C PRO A 310 27.08 -12.81 8.29
N GLN A 311 28.27 -12.19 8.22
CA GLN A 311 28.49 -10.82 8.70
C GLN A 311 27.75 -9.81 7.82
N TRP A 312 27.81 -9.98 6.50
CA TRP A 312 27.07 -9.14 5.54
C TRP A 312 25.56 -9.28 5.72
N THR A 313 25.08 -10.49 6.03
CA THR A 313 23.66 -10.75 6.32
C THR A 313 23.22 -10.01 7.58
N ALA A 314 24.01 -10.05 8.66
CA ALA A 314 23.72 -9.33 9.89
C ALA A 314 23.68 -7.80 9.67
N ALA A 315 24.65 -7.26 8.93
CA ALA A 315 24.68 -5.83 8.61
C ALA A 315 23.50 -5.39 7.72
N LEU A 316 23.12 -6.21 6.74
CA LEU A 316 21.94 -5.95 5.91
C LEU A 316 20.67 -5.88 6.77
N TRP A 317 20.47 -6.85 7.66
CA TRP A 317 19.30 -6.84 8.54
C TRP A 317 19.28 -5.65 9.49
N ALA A 318 20.40 -5.28 10.09
CA ALA A 318 20.50 -4.09 10.94
C ALA A 318 20.12 -2.82 10.16
N ARG A 319 20.57 -2.69 8.91
CA ARG A 319 20.19 -1.56 8.05
C ARG A 319 18.71 -1.54 7.68
N ILE A 320 18.11 -2.70 7.45
CA ILE A 320 16.67 -2.80 7.17
C ILE A 320 15.86 -2.45 8.42
N GLU A 321 16.30 -2.87 9.60
CA GLU A 321 15.69 -2.48 10.89
C GLU A 321 15.75 -0.96 11.07
N THR A 322 16.91 -0.33 10.83
CA THR A 322 17.04 1.15 10.85
C THR A 322 16.17 1.82 9.78
N LEU A 323 16.11 1.27 8.57
CA LEU A 323 15.25 1.79 7.50
C LEU A 323 13.78 1.85 7.94
N ILE A 324 13.31 0.80 8.59
CA ILE A 324 11.92 0.71 9.06
C ILE A 324 11.63 1.79 10.11
N GLU A 325 12.56 2.05 11.03
CA GLU A 325 12.45 3.13 12.02
C GLU A 325 12.45 4.53 11.38
N GLU A 326 13.33 4.76 10.40
CA GLU A 326 13.42 6.02 9.67
C GLU A 326 12.17 6.27 8.81
N MET A 327 11.66 5.23 8.13
CA MET A 327 10.39 5.27 7.40
C MET A 327 9.22 5.60 8.33
N ALA A 328 9.13 4.94 9.48
CA ALA A 328 8.08 5.20 10.47
C ALA A 328 8.12 6.65 10.96
N THR A 329 9.32 7.17 11.25
CA THR A 329 9.53 8.56 11.68
C THR A 329 9.03 9.55 10.62
N CYS A 330 9.28 9.29 9.33
CA CYS A 330 8.78 10.15 8.26
C CYS A 330 7.26 10.07 8.12
N CYS A 331 6.66 8.88 8.24
CA CYS A 331 5.20 8.71 8.26
C CYS A 331 4.56 9.53 9.39
N ILE A 332 5.12 9.43 10.61
CA ILE A 332 4.62 10.15 11.79
C ILE A 332 4.69 11.67 11.57
N LYS A 333 5.76 12.18 10.92
CA LYS A 333 5.87 13.59 10.56
C LYS A 333 4.77 14.04 9.60
N VAL A 334 4.47 13.25 8.56
CA VAL A 334 3.38 13.54 7.61
C VAL A 334 2.02 13.54 8.31
N TYR A 335 1.74 12.56 9.17
CA TYR A 335 0.50 12.51 9.93
C TYR A 335 0.38 13.66 10.94
N THR A 336 1.48 14.05 11.58
CA THR A 336 1.50 15.20 12.50
C THR A 336 1.21 16.49 11.74
N LEU A 337 1.81 16.68 10.55
CA LEU A 337 1.53 17.80 9.67
C LEU A 337 0.04 17.84 9.29
N GLU A 338 -0.52 16.73 8.82
CA GLU A 338 -1.93 16.64 8.43
C GLU A 338 -2.88 16.91 9.62
N LYS A 339 -2.54 16.39 10.82
CA LYS A 339 -3.32 16.61 12.04
C LYS A 339 -3.36 18.08 12.43
N VAL A 340 -2.23 18.79 12.37
CA VAL A 340 -2.17 20.23 12.67
C VAL A 340 -2.93 21.04 11.62
N LEU A 341 -2.80 20.69 10.33
CA LEU A 341 -3.57 21.32 9.24
C LEU A 341 -5.09 21.14 9.41
N LYS A 342 -5.53 20.00 9.94
CA LYS A 342 -6.95 19.73 10.23
C LYS A 342 -7.45 20.49 11.46
N LEU A 343 -6.59 20.64 12.48
CA LEU A 343 -6.94 21.33 13.74
C LEU A 343 -7.00 22.85 13.59
N LYS A 344 -6.13 23.44 12.77
CA LYS A 344 -6.10 24.88 12.54
C LYS A 344 -7.16 25.32 11.54
N LYS A 345 -7.88 26.38 11.91
CA LYS A 345 -8.91 27.01 11.10
C LYS A 345 -8.60 28.49 10.93
N ASP A 346 -8.92 29.02 9.76
CA ASP A 346 -8.88 30.45 9.54
C ASP A 346 -9.95 31.14 10.42
N PRO A 347 -9.59 32.12 11.27
CA PRO A 347 -10.54 32.81 12.13
C PRO A 347 -11.67 33.51 11.35
N VAL A 348 -11.41 33.93 10.10
CA VAL A 348 -12.38 34.66 9.29
C VAL A 348 -13.30 33.72 8.52
N THR A 349 -12.75 32.73 7.81
CA THR A 349 -13.55 31.82 6.97
C THR A 349 -14.03 30.56 7.69
N GLN A 350 -13.49 30.26 8.88
CA GLN A 350 -13.74 29.02 9.65
C GLN A 350 -13.41 27.71 8.91
N ARG A 351 -12.76 27.79 7.74
CA ARG A 351 -12.28 26.63 6.99
C ARG A 351 -10.99 26.11 7.61
N SER A 352 -10.80 24.79 7.54
CA SER A 352 -9.54 24.21 8.01
C SER A 352 -8.42 24.51 7.02
N PHE A 353 -7.20 24.63 7.53
CA PHE A 353 -6.03 24.82 6.66
C PHE A 353 -5.84 23.64 5.70
N LEU A 354 -6.28 22.45 6.08
CA LEU A 354 -6.30 21.29 5.20
C LEU A 354 -7.20 21.51 3.97
N ASP A 355 -8.41 22.05 4.16
CA ASP A 355 -9.37 22.24 3.06
C ASP A 355 -8.87 23.27 2.04
N ASP A 356 -8.23 24.33 2.51
CA ASP A 356 -7.64 25.36 1.65
C ASP A 356 -6.41 24.81 0.89
N VAL A 357 -5.63 23.95 1.53
CA VAL A 357 -4.49 23.25 0.91
C VAL A 357 -4.99 22.23 -0.12
N LEU A 358 -6.07 21.51 0.14
CA LEU A 358 -6.67 20.52 -0.78
C LEU A 358 -7.34 21.14 -2.02
N GLN A 359 -7.64 22.44 -2.03
CA GLN A 359 -8.07 23.10 -3.26
C GLN A 359 -6.94 23.18 -4.30
N VAL A 360 -5.69 23.18 -3.84
CA VAL A 360 -4.49 23.23 -4.69
C VAL A 360 -3.85 21.84 -4.81
N LEU A 361 -3.91 21.03 -3.77
CA LEU A 361 -3.43 19.65 -3.75
C LEU A 361 -4.56 18.66 -4.05
N GLU A 362 -4.42 17.90 -5.14
CA GLU A 362 -5.42 16.90 -5.56
C GLU A 362 -5.69 15.81 -4.51
N ASN A 363 -4.70 15.48 -3.67
CA ASN A 363 -4.77 14.41 -2.67
C ASN A 363 -4.21 14.86 -1.32
N LYS A 364 -4.64 14.17 -0.27
CA LYS A 364 -4.09 14.35 1.09
C LYS A 364 -2.57 14.10 1.09
N PRO A 365 -1.79 14.84 1.90
CA PRO A 365 -0.36 14.62 2.04
C PRO A 365 -0.01 13.17 2.41
N SER A 366 -0.77 12.54 3.31
CA SER A 366 -0.62 11.13 3.67
C SER A 366 -0.81 10.19 2.48
N SER A 367 -1.86 10.37 1.68
CA SER A 367 -2.15 9.52 0.51
C SER A 367 -1.06 9.61 -0.56
N THR A 368 -0.60 10.83 -0.85
CA THR A 368 0.51 11.08 -1.78
C THR A 368 1.79 10.42 -1.27
N PHE A 369 2.09 10.58 0.03
CA PHE A 369 3.26 9.98 0.65
C PHE A 369 3.23 8.45 0.62
N TRP A 370 2.11 7.79 0.97
CA TRP A 370 2.00 6.33 0.90
C TRP A 370 2.15 5.78 -0.51
N THR A 371 1.57 6.46 -1.49
CA THR A 371 1.70 6.09 -2.90
C THR A 371 3.16 6.19 -3.36
N TYR A 372 3.86 7.27 -2.97
CA TYR A 372 5.27 7.45 -3.27
C TYR A 372 6.15 6.41 -2.57
N LEU A 373 5.89 6.17 -1.28
CA LEU A 373 6.58 5.19 -0.46
C LEU A 373 6.50 3.79 -1.07
N GLY A 374 5.28 3.34 -1.41
CA GLY A 374 5.05 2.04 -2.03
C GLY A 374 5.77 1.90 -3.37
N ARG A 375 5.71 2.92 -4.24
CA ARG A 375 6.41 2.92 -5.54
C ARG A 375 7.93 2.89 -5.41
N SER A 376 8.48 3.70 -4.50
CA SER A 376 9.92 3.75 -4.25
C SER A 376 10.42 2.44 -3.65
N LEU A 377 9.70 1.90 -2.66
CA LEU A 377 10.02 0.60 -2.09
C LEU A 377 9.95 -0.51 -3.13
N GLU A 378 8.93 -0.53 -3.99
CA GLU A 378 8.76 -1.55 -5.04
C GLU A 378 9.91 -1.49 -6.05
N LYS A 379 10.27 -0.28 -6.49
CA LYS A 379 11.38 -0.05 -7.43
C LYS A 379 12.69 -0.61 -6.85
N TYR A 380 13.07 -0.20 -5.65
CA TYR A 380 14.35 -0.62 -5.06
C TYR A 380 14.35 -2.07 -4.60
N ALA A 381 13.22 -2.62 -4.12
CA ALA A 381 13.10 -4.05 -3.81
C ALA A 381 13.26 -4.91 -5.07
N ARG A 382 12.64 -4.51 -6.18
CA ARG A 382 12.74 -5.22 -7.47
C ARG A 382 14.15 -5.12 -8.06
N ASP A 383 14.75 -3.93 -8.00
CA ASP A 383 16.12 -3.71 -8.48
C ASP A 383 17.12 -4.49 -7.63
N ALA A 384 16.95 -4.54 -6.30
CA ALA A 384 17.76 -5.37 -5.41
C ALA A 384 17.64 -6.86 -5.71
N ALA A 385 16.42 -7.35 -5.98
CA ALA A 385 16.16 -8.74 -6.32
C ALA A 385 16.77 -9.16 -7.68
N LYS A 386 16.95 -8.23 -8.61
CA LYS A 386 17.54 -8.48 -9.94
C LYS A 386 19.04 -8.21 -10.00
N GLY A 387 19.50 -7.18 -9.29
CA GLY A 387 20.87 -6.68 -9.36
C GLY A 387 21.86 -7.40 -8.44
N SER A 388 21.39 -8.15 -7.44
CA SER A 388 22.27 -8.89 -6.52
C SER A 388 21.69 -10.25 -6.15
N THR A 389 22.47 -11.29 -6.46
CA THR A 389 22.15 -12.67 -6.05
C THR A 389 22.15 -12.79 -4.53
N PHE A 390 23.10 -12.17 -3.83
CA PHE A 390 23.14 -12.16 -2.36
C PHE A 390 21.88 -11.56 -1.74
N LEU A 391 21.44 -10.37 -2.17
CA LEU A 391 20.23 -9.75 -1.62
C LEU A 391 18.99 -10.58 -1.92
N GLN A 392 18.88 -11.07 -3.17
CA GLN A 392 17.77 -11.94 -3.56
C GLN A 392 17.70 -13.19 -2.66
N GLN A 393 18.82 -13.84 -2.40
CA GLN A 393 18.91 -15.06 -1.60
C GLN A 393 18.62 -14.81 -0.11
N THR A 394 19.23 -13.77 0.46
CA THR A 394 19.07 -13.41 1.88
C THR A 394 17.66 -12.90 2.20
N LEU A 395 17.08 -12.04 1.36
CA LEU A 395 15.75 -11.48 1.59
C LEU A 395 14.63 -12.46 1.27
N SER A 396 14.79 -13.33 0.25
CA SER A 396 13.80 -14.38 0.00
C SER A 396 13.81 -15.47 1.08
N SER A 397 14.98 -15.88 1.57
CA SER A 397 15.05 -16.88 2.66
C SER A 397 14.60 -16.32 4.00
N GLY A 398 14.85 -15.04 4.27
CA GLY A 398 14.41 -14.33 5.47
C GLY A 398 13.12 -13.53 5.29
N TYR A 399 12.30 -13.82 4.27
CA TYR A 399 11.06 -13.09 4.03
C TYR A 399 10.12 -13.04 5.24
N PRO A 400 9.92 -14.14 6.02
CA PRO A 400 9.19 -14.09 7.28
C PRO A 400 9.70 -13.02 8.26
N LYS A 401 11.03 -12.85 8.36
CA LYS A 401 11.64 -11.80 9.20
C LYS A 401 11.33 -10.41 8.64
N LEU A 402 11.45 -10.23 7.32
CA LEU A 402 11.12 -8.97 6.66
C LEU A 402 9.66 -8.57 6.90
N LEU A 403 8.72 -9.51 6.73
CA LEU A 403 7.30 -9.27 6.94
C LEU A 403 6.98 -8.88 8.39
N ARG A 404 7.65 -9.49 9.38
CA ARG A 404 7.53 -9.08 10.79
C ARG A 404 7.96 -7.63 11.03
N LEU A 405 9.04 -7.18 10.40
CA LEU A 405 9.48 -5.78 10.52
C LEU A 405 8.44 -4.82 9.92
N PHE A 406 7.79 -5.20 8.81
CA PHE A 406 6.70 -4.40 8.25
C PHE A 406 5.44 -4.42 9.14
N HIS A 407 5.13 -5.52 9.81
CA HIS A 407 4.05 -5.54 10.81
C HIS A 407 4.37 -4.64 12.01
N GLU A 408 5.62 -4.62 12.49
CA GLU A 408 6.05 -3.69 13.54
C GLU A 408 5.97 -2.23 13.07
N PHE A 409 6.33 -1.96 11.82
CA PHE A 409 6.16 -0.65 11.18
C PHE A 409 4.70 -0.19 11.20
N PHE A 410 3.76 -1.05 10.77
CA PHE A 410 2.33 -0.71 10.80
C PHE A 410 1.80 -0.54 12.23
N ALA A 411 2.24 -1.37 13.18
CA ALA A 411 1.87 -1.24 14.59
C ALA A 411 2.33 0.10 15.19
N LYS A 412 3.54 0.57 14.85
CA LYS A 412 4.04 1.89 15.26
C LYS A 412 3.19 3.03 14.67
N ILE A 413 2.77 2.91 13.41
CA ILE A 413 1.96 3.94 12.73
C ILE A 413 0.50 3.93 13.22
N ALA A 414 -0.04 2.77 13.60
CA ALA A 414 -1.39 2.62 14.14
C ALA A 414 -1.67 3.58 15.30
N VAL A 415 -0.67 3.86 16.15
CA VAL A 415 -0.81 4.78 17.30
C VAL A 415 -1.08 6.22 16.87
N HIS A 416 -0.62 6.61 15.68
CA HIS A 416 -0.70 7.97 15.17
C HIS A 416 -1.84 8.16 14.15
N THR A 417 -2.63 7.11 13.89
CA THR A 417 -3.66 7.08 12.85
C THR A 417 -4.95 6.47 13.41
N ASP A 418 -6.09 6.85 12.83
CA ASP A 418 -7.37 6.20 13.16
C ASP A 418 -7.55 4.84 12.44
N THR A 419 -6.57 4.46 11.61
CA THR A 419 -6.60 3.23 10.81
C THR A 419 -6.11 2.04 11.62
N VAL A 420 -6.96 1.03 11.75
CA VAL A 420 -6.62 -0.22 12.42
C VAL A 420 -5.84 -1.11 11.45
N TYR A 421 -4.53 -1.22 11.66
CA TYR A 421 -3.67 -2.16 10.94
C TYR A 421 -3.69 -3.51 11.65
N THR A 422 -4.66 -4.38 11.34
CA THR A 422 -4.73 -5.75 11.90
C THR A 422 -4.34 -6.78 10.85
N ALA A 423 -3.79 -7.91 11.28
CA ALA A 423 -3.53 -9.07 10.42
C ALA A 423 -4.79 -9.60 9.67
N SER A 424 -5.99 -9.27 10.13
CA SER A 424 -7.28 -9.63 9.53
C SER A 424 -7.93 -8.53 8.68
N GLN A 425 -7.49 -7.26 8.81
CA GLN A 425 -8.03 -6.12 8.08
C GLN A 425 -6.88 -5.34 7.46
N GLN A 426 -6.71 -5.50 6.14
CA GLN A 426 -5.68 -4.78 5.40
C GLN A 426 -6.21 -3.42 4.92
N SER A 427 -5.61 -2.35 5.42
CA SER A 427 -5.85 -1.01 4.91
C SER A 427 -5.21 -0.85 3.50
N PRO A 428 -5.65 0.12 2.68
CA PRO A 428 -5.08 0.34 1.35
C PRO A 428 -3.58 0.66 1.40
N GLU A 429 -3.11 1.32 2.46
CA GLU A 429 -1.68 1.60 2.69
C GLU A 429 -0.88 0.32 2.94
N THR A 430 -1.41 -0.60 3.76
CA THR A 430 -0.80 -1.91 3.99
C THR A 430 -0.69 -2.71 2.70
N ILE A 431 -1.75 -2.70 1.88
CA ILE A 431 -1.75 -3.40 0.59
C ILE A 431 -0.68 -2.81 -0.35
N LEU A 432 -0.55 -1.48 -0.43
CA LEU A 432 0.46 -0.83 -1.27
C LEU A 432 1.88 -1.24 -0.88
N VAL A 433 2.19 -1.22 0.41
CA VAL A 433 3.54 -1.55 0.91
C VAL A 433 3.83 -3.05 0.84
N LEU A 434 2.89 -3.92 1.21
CA LEU A 434 3.09 -5.37 1.11
C LEU A 434 3.20 -5.83 -0.35
N ARG A 435 2.43 -5.19 -1.26
CA ARG A 435 2.56 -5.43 -2.70
C ARG A 435 3.95 -5.06 -3.22
N ALA A 436 4.58 -4.02 -2.68
CA ALA A 436 5.96 -3.68 -3.05
C ALA A 436 6.97 -4.81 -2.73
N LEU A 437 6.64 -5.69 -1.77
CA LEU A 437 7.46 -6.83 -1.36
C LEU A 437 7.09 -8.15 -2.02
N SER A 438 6.07 -8.16 -2.89
CA SER A 438 5.52 -9.39 -3.49
C SER A 438 6.55 -10.20 -4.29
N THR A 439 7.60 -9.54 -4.79
CA THR A 439 8.70 -10.21 -5.51
C THR A 439 9.44 -11.18 -4.57
N PHE A 440 9.73 -10.76 -3.34
CA PHE A 440 10.39 -11.61 -2.36
C PHE A 440 9.46 -12.69 -1.80
N GLU A 441 8.19 -12.37 -1.63
CA GLU A 441 7.15 -13.34 -1.24
C GLU A 441 7.05 -14.47 -2.26
N ALA A 442 6.95 -14.14 -3.55
CA ALA A 442 6.88 -15.13 -4.63
C ALA A 442 8.13 -16.02 -4.67
N LEU A 443 9.31 -15.43 -4.47
CA LEU A 443 10.57 -16.18 -4.37
C LEU A 443 10.59 -17.09 -3.14
N TYR A 444 10.13 -16.61 -1.98
CA TYR A 444 10.03 -17.41 -0.77
C TYR A 444 9.07 -18.61 -0.96
N LEU A 445 7.87 -18.37 -1.50
CA LEU A 445 6.87 -19.42 -1.76
C LEU A 445 7.36 -20.45 -2.78
N SER A 446 8.06 -20.00 -3.83
CA SER A 446 8.71 -20.89 -4.79
C SER A 446 9.77 -21.76 -4.11
N ARG A 447 10.59 -21.20 -3.22
CA ARG A 447 11.62 -21.94 -2.49
C ARG A 447 11.04 -22.92 -1.46
N SER A 448 9.99 -22.53 -0.75
CA SER A 448 9.24 -23.40 0.15
C SER A 448 8.70 -24.62 -0.62
N THR A 449 8.08 -24.38 -1.78
CA THR A 449 7.61 -25.45 -2.68
C THR A 449 8.75 -26.36 -3.13
N THR A 450 9.90 -25.80 -3.54
CA THR A 450 11.07 -26.57 -3.94
C THR A 450 11.63 -27.41 -2.80
N ARG A 451 11.74 -26.86 -1.58
CA ARG A 451 12.22 -27.59 -0.39
C ARG A 451 11.31 -28.76 -0.02
N LEU A 452 9.99 -28.53 -0.03
CA LEU A 452 9.02 -29.60 0.23
C LEU A 452 9.09 -30.68 -0.84
N ASN A 453 9.13 -30.30 -2.11
CA ASN A 453 9.28 -31.25 -3.22
C ASN A 453 10.63 -31.97 -3.20
N GLU A 454 11.71 -31.33 -2.76
CA GLU A 454 13.01 -31.96 -2.59
C GLU A 454 12.99 -32.96 -1.44
N ALA A 455 12.43 -32.62 -0.29
CA ALA A 455 12.25 -33.56 0.82
C ALA A 455 11.44 -34.80 0.39
N VAL A 456 10.36 -34.59 -0.36
CA VAL A 456 9.58 -35.70 -0.94
C VAL A 456 10.39 -36.44 -2.02
N SER A 457 11.17 -35.76 -2.87
CA SER A 457 11.95 -36.44 -3.91
C SER A 457 13.09 -37.28 -3.34
N GLN A 458 13.76 -36.77 -2.32
CA GLN A 458 14.82 -37.49 -1.61
C GLN A 458 14.27 -38.70 -0.85
N ALA A 459 13.13 -38.56 -0.18
CA ALA A 459 12.45 -39.67 0.50
C ALA A 459 12.14 -40.84 -0.44
N PHE A 460 11.74 -40.56 -1.68
CA PHE A 460 11.35 -41.57 -2.67
C PHE A 460 12.45 -41.90 -3.70
N ALA A 461 13.66 -41.35 -3.56
CA ALA A 461 14.74 -41.49 -4.54
C ALA A 461 15.24 -42.94 -4.72
N GLY A 462 15.14 -43.76 -3.67
CA GLY A 462 15.58 -45.16 -3.67
C GLY A 462 14.67 -46.10 -4.48
N GLY A 463 13.48 -45.65 -4.86
CA GLY A 463 12.51 -46.45 -5.63
C GLY A 463 12.19 -47.80 -4.97
N PRO A 464 11.87 -48.85 -5.75
CA PRO A 464 11.56 -50.17 -5.21
C PRO A 464 12.76 -50.90 -4.58
N ARG A 465 14.00 -50.48 -4.88
CA ARG A 465 15.21 -51.10 -4.33
C ARG A 465 15.53 -50.63 -2.92
N SER A 466 15.16 -49.39 -2.60
CA SER A 466 15.26 -48.82 -1.26
C SER A 466 13.99 -47.99 -1.01
N PRO A 467 12.89 -48.66 -0.64
CA PRO A 467 11.62 -47.99 -0.36
C PRO A 467 11.75 -47.00 0.80
N PRO A 468 10.92 -45.95 0.84
CA PRO A 468 10.87 -45.04 1.96
C PRO A 468 10.36 -45.77 3.21
N GLY A 469 10.99 -45.54 4.36
CA GLY A 469 10.59 -46.10 5.65
C GLY A 469 10.26 -45.01 6.67
N ALA A 470 10.47 -45.32 7.96
CA ALA A 470 10.08 -44.44 9.06
C ALA A 470 10.82 -43.09 9.04
N ASN A 471 12.12 -43.09 8.76
CA ASN A 471 12.95 -41.89 8.80
C ASN A 471 12.52 -40.88 7.73
N GLU A 472 12.20 -41.38 6.54
CA GLU A 472 11.73 -40.58 5.40
C GLU A 472 10.37 -39.95 5.71
N GLY A 473 9.42 -40.72 6.26
CA GLY A 473 8.11 -40.22 6.67
C GLY A 473 8.21 -39.13 7.75
N VAL A 474 9.09 -39.32 8.74
CA VAL A 474 9.37 -38.30 9.76
C VAL A 474 10.02 -37.04 9.17
N THR A 475 10.90 -37.20 8.18
CA THR A 475 11.58 -36.08 7.53
C THR A 475 10.60 -35.23 6.71
N ILE A 476 9.68 -35.87 5.97
CA ILE A 476 8.61 -35.18 5.24
C ILE A 476 7.70 -34.42 6.21
N ALA A 477 7.22 -35.08 7.27
CA ALA A 477 6.36 -34.44 8.27
C ALA A 477 7.06 -33.24 8.95
N ARG A 478 8.35 -33.39 9.29
CA ARG A 478 9.15 -32.30 9.88
C ARG A 478 9.31 -31.12 8.92
N ALA A 479 9.57 -31.38 7.64
CA ALA A 479 9.68 -30.32 6.63
C ALA A 479 8.37 -29.53 6.51
N VAL A 480 7.23 -30.23 6.49
CA VAL A 480 5.90 -29.61 6.46
C VAL A 480 5.64 -28.76 7.71
N MET A 481 5.88 -29.30 8.91
CA MET A 481 5.68 -28.55 10.16
C MET A 481 6.58 -27.30 10.23
N ASN A 482 7.87 -27.42 9.88
CA ASN A 482 8.81 -26.30 9.91
C ASN A 482 8.37 -25.15 8.98
N GLU A 483 7.90 -25.47 7.76
CA GLU A 483 7.41 -24.45 6.82
C GLU A 483 6.13 -23.79 7.34
N LEU A 484 5.21 -24.56 7.92
CA LEU A 484 3.96 -24.04 8.48
C LEU A 484 4.19 -23.15 9.71
N ASP A 485 5.11 -23.54 10.60
CA ASP A 485 5.50 -22.76 11.78
C ASP A 485 6.18 -21.45 11.38
N SER A 486 7.00 -21.46 10.33
CA SER A 486 7.69 -20.26 9.86
C SER A 486 6.73 -19.18 9.35
N ALA A 487 5.53 -19.57 8.89
CA ALA A 487 4.49 -18.69 8.38
C ALA A 487 3.36 -18.40 9.39
N ARG A 488 3.35 -19.05 10.56
CA ARG A 488 2.23 -19.02 11.52
C ARG A 488 1.81 -17.63 12.01
N PHE A 489 2.73 -16.68 12.02
CA PHE A 489 2.49 -15.34 12.54
C PHE A 489 1.66 -14.44 11.60
N ASP A 490 1.55 -14.79 10.32
CA ASP A 490 0.78 -14.02 9.33
C ASP A 490 -0.34 -14.86 8.68
N PRO A 491 -1.62 -14.43 8.75
CA PRO A 491 -2.75 -15.17 8.22
C PRO A 491 -2.74 -15.39 6.71
N LEU A 492 -2.12 -14.52 5.90
CA LEU A 492 -2.10 -14.68 4.44
C LEU A 492 -0.95 -15.59 4.01
N LEU A 493 0.23 -15.40 4.61
CA LEU A 493 1.41 -16.20 4.35
C LEU A 493 1.18 -17.66 4.74
N ILE A 494 0.56 -17.92 5.90
CA ILE A 494 0.24 -19.31 6.31
C ILE A 494 -0.70 -19.98 5.31
N LEU A 495 -1.66 -19.26 4.72
CA LEU A 495 -2.57 -19.82 3.70
C LEU A 495 -1.83 -20.14 2.40
N ALA A 496 -0.93 -19.25 1.96
CA ALA A 496 -0.12 -19.47 0.77
C ALA A 496 0.82 -20.68 0.95
N VAL A 497 1.47 -20.80 2.12
CA VAL A 497 2.33 -21.94 2.46
C VAL A 497 1.52 -23.23 2.61
N ALA A 498 0.37 -23.20 3.30
CA ALA A 498 -0.51 -24.35 3.46
C ALA A 498 -1.02 -24.90 2.12
N ARG A 499 -1.33 -24.02 1.16
CA ARG A 499 -1.68 -24.42 -0.20
C ARG A 499 -0.54 -25.17 -0.90
N ASN A 500 0.69 -24.67 -0.79
CA ASN A 500 1.86 -25.33 -1.36
C ASN A 500 2.12 -26.69 -0.69
N ILE A 501 1.98 -26.77 0.64
CA ILE A 501 2.05 -28.03 1.40
C ILE A 501 1.02 -29.04 0.89
N GLY A 502 -0.23 -28.63 0.71
CA GLY A 502 -1.28 -29.51 0.17
C GLY A 502 -0.90 -30.10 -1.19
N THR A 503 -0.31 -29.30 -2.09
CA THR A 503 0.19 -29.80 -3.37
C THR A 503 1.37 -30.76 -3.24
N ALA A 504 2.30 -30.50 -2.32
CA ALA A 504 3.46 -31.36 -2.06
C ALA A 504 3.04 -32.71 -1.44
N LEU A 505 2.08 -32.70 -0.50
CA LEU A 505 1.51 -33.93 0.08
C LEU A 505 0.78 -34.78 -0.96
N ASN A 506 0.03 -34.14 -1.87
CA ASN A 506 -0.56 -34.86 -3.01
C ASN A 506 0.51 -35.46 -3.93
N GLY A 507 1.62 -34.76 -4.15
CA GLY A 507 2.78 -35.29 -4.87
C GLY A 507 3.41 -36.50 -4.17
N ALA A 508 3.56 -36.44 -2.84
CA ALA A 508 4.04 -37.55 -2.04
C ALA A 508 3.10 -38.77 -2.11
N ALA A 509 1.79 -38.53 -2.04
CA ALA A 509 0.76 -39.56 -2.17
C ALA A 509 0.84 -40.28 -3.53
N MET A 510 0.94 -39.53 -4.63
CA MET A 510 1.07 -40.12 -5.98
C MET A 510 2.35 -40.95 -6.14
N ARG A 511 3.46 -40.51 -5.55
CA ARG A 511 4.72 -41.29 -5.58
C ARG A 511 4.64 -42.55 -4.72
N ALA A 512 3.98 -42.48 -3.56
CA ALA A 512 3.70 -43.66 -2.75
C ALA A 512 2.83 -44.67 -3.51
N GLU A 513 1.71 -44.21 -4.10
CA GLU A 513 0.85 -45.03 -4.97
C GLU A 513 1.64 -45.73 -6.07
N SER A 514 2.59 -45.05 -6.72
CA SER A 514 3.40 -45.64 -7.80
C SER A 514 4.34 -46.78 -7.37
N LEU A 515 4.66 -46.88 -6.08
CA LEU A 515 5.53 -47.94 -5.55
C LEU A 515 4.74 -49.12 -4.98
N ILE A 516 3.43 -48.95 -4.75
CA ILE A 516 2.59 -49.97 -4.13
C ILE A 516 2.20 -51.02 -5.17
N SER A 517 2.44 -52.28 -4.82
CA SER A 517 1.97 -53.42 -5.61
C SER A 517 0.63 -53.91 -5.06
N THR A 518 -0.39 -54.05 -5.91
CA THR A 518 -1.72 -54.58 -5.55
C THR A 518 -1.95 -56.02 -6.04
N ASP A 519 -0.94 -56.61 -6.67
CA ASP A 519 -1.00 -57.98 -7.18
C ASP A 519 -1.15 -59.02 -6.07
N ARG A 520 -1.55 -60.25 -6.45
CA ARG A 520 -1.68 -61.39 -5.52
C ARG A 520 -0.41 -61.62 -4.68
N SER A 521 0.77 -61.35 -5.23
CA SER A 521 2.06 -61.48 -4.54
C SER A 521 2.27 -60.47 -3.40
N ALA A 522 1.49 -59.38 -3.34
CA ALA A 522 1.51 -58.44 -2.21
C ALA A 522 0.79 -58.99 -0.96
N VAL A 523 -0.04 -60.02 -1.12
CA VAL A 523 -0.93 -60.53 -0.05
C VAL A 523 -0.73 -62.04 0.18
N THR A 524 -0.02 -62.72 -0.72
CA THR A 524 0.26 -64.16 -0.61
C THR A 524 1.14 -64.47 0.58
N LEU A 525 0.70 -65.38 1.45
CA LEU A 525 1.44 -65.82 2.63
C LEU A 525 2.16 -67.16 2.41
N LEU A 526 2.47 -67.50 1.16
CA LEU A 526 3.12 -68.76 0.79
C LEU A 526 4.63 -68.59 0.72
N GLY A 527 5.37 -69.54 1.30
CA GLY A 527 6.83 -69.58 1.28
C GLY A 527 7.47 -69.27 2.64
N PRO A 528 8.81 -69.42 2.74
CA PRO A 528 9.53 -69.31 4.01
C PRO A 528 9.80 -67.87 4.45
N MET A 529 9.64 -66.89 3.56
CA MET A 529 9.92 -65.47 3.79
C MET A 529 8.77 -64.61 3.25
N ALA A 530 8.71 -63.34 3.65
CA ALA A 530 7.81 -62.36 3.02
C ALA A 530 8.23 -62.11 1.56
N THR A 531 7.26 -61.84 0.68
CA THR A 531 7.57 -61.52 -0.72
C THR A 531 8.26 -60.15 -0.81
N PRO A 532 9.09 -59.89 -1.83
CA PRO A 532 9.68 -58.56 -2.03
C PRO A 532 8.65 -57.45 -2.10
N GLN A 533 7.47 -57.73 -2.69
CA GLN A 533 6.36 -56.78 -2.77
C GLN A 533 5.75 -56.47 -1.39
N GLN A 534 5.63 -57.46 -0.51
CA GLN A 534 5.19 -57.25 0.88
C GLN A 534 6.16 -56.38 1.67
N ILE A 535 7.46 -56.58 1.47
CA ILE A 535 8.51 -55.79 2.12
C ILE A 535 8.43 -54.32 1.65
N VAL A 536 8.31 -54.10 0.34
CA VAL A 536 8.17 -52.76 -0.24
C VAL A 536 6.89 -52.08 0.27
N ASN A 537 5.74 -52.76 0.21
CA ASN A 537 4.48 -52.23 0.70
C ASN A 537 4.53 -51.92 2.21
N GLY A 538 5.16 -52.77 3.02
CA GLY A 538 5.31 -52.55 4.46
C GLY A 538 6.16 -51.33 4.80
N GLN A 539 7.27 -51.12 4.08
CA GLN A 539 8.11 -49.94 4.25
C GLN A 539 7.38 -48.66 3.82
N VAL A 540 6.73 -48.67 2.65
CA VAL A 540 5.91 -47.53 2.18
C VAL A 540 4.79 -47.23 3.17
N ALA A 541 4.08 -48.24 3.68
CA ALA A 541 3.05 -48.07 4.71
C ALA A 541 3.63 -47.45 5.99
N THR A 542 4.83 -47.87 6.40
CA THR A 542 5.54 -47.30 7.56
C THR A 542 5.88 -45.82 7.36
N CYS A 543 6.36 -45.44 6.17
CA CYS A 543 6.59 -44.04 5.81
C CYS A 543 5.29 -43.22 5.87
N LEU A 544 4.22 -43.73 5.27
CA LEU A 544 2.90 -43.09 5.27
C LEU A 544 2.39 -42.90 6.69
N TYR A 545 2.47 -43.93 7.54
CA TYR A 545 2.05 -43.90 8.94
C TYR A 545 2.72 -42.77 9.72
N HIS A 546 4.05 -42.68 9.68
CA HIS A 546 4.78 -41.63 10.39
C HIS A 546 4.58 -40.23 9.79
N CYS A 547 4.20 -40.15 8.51
CA CYS A 547 3.87 -38.89 7.86
C CYS A 547 2.48 -38.40 8.32
N TRP A 548 1.43 -39.21 8.18
CA TRP A 548 0.06 -38.75 8.44
C TRP A 548 -0.21 -38.55 9.93
N THR A 549 0.26 -39.45 10.82
CA THR A 549 0.02 -39.33 12.28
C THR A 549 0.63 -38.07 12.89
N LYS A 550 1.79 -37.64 12.37
CA LYS A 550 2.44 -36.39 12.80
C LYS A 550 1.73 -35.16 12.26
N LEU A 551 1.18 -35.26 11.05
CA LEU A 551 0.48 -34.16 10.39
C LEU A 551 -0.99 -34.06 10.80
N GLU A 552 -1.57 -35.08 11.44
CA GLU A 552 -2.94 -35.04 11.94
C GLU A 552 -3.14 -33.92 12.98
N LYS A 553 -2.13 -33.70 13.84
CA LYS A 553 -2.10 -32.64 14.85
C LYS A 553 -2.14 -31.23 14.28
N VAL A 554 -1.77 -31.05 13.00
CA VAL A 554 -1.84 -29.76 12.30
C VAL A 554 -3.28 -29.24 12.26
N GLY A 555 -4.27 -30.13 12.24
CA GLY A 555 -5.68 -29.76 12.29
C GLY A 555 -6.11 -29.11 13.60
N GLU A 556 -5.43 -29.41 14.71
CA GLU A 556 -5.73 -28.87 16.05
C GLU A 556 -4.90 -27.62 16.36
N GLU A 557 -3.65 -27.57 15.89
CA GLU A 557 -2.67 -26.53 16.27
C GLU A 557 -2.75 -25.25 15.42
N HIS A 558 -3.36 -25.31 14.23
CA HIS A 558 -3.42 -24.22 13.26
C HIS A 558 -4.85 -23.72 12.97
N THR A 559 -4.95 -22.59 12.25
CA THR A 559 -6.24 -22.01 11.88
C THR A 559 -7.02 -22.94 10.94
N GLN A 560 -8.35 -22.94 11.08
CA GLN A 560 -9.25 -23.80 10.29
C GLN A 560 -9.04 -23.61 8.77
N SER A 561 -8.78 -22.38 8.31
CA SER A 561 -8.52 -22.07 6.91
C SER A 561 -7.21 -22.66 6.39
N ALA A 562 -6.14 -22.71 7.19
CA ALA A 562 -4.88 -23.34 6.81
C ALA A 562 -5.01 -24.88 6.81
N ALA A 563 -5.67 -25.43 7.84
CA ALA A 563 -5.94 -26.86 7.94
C ALA A 563 -6.76 -27.38 6.74
N ALA A 564 -7.68 -26.58 6.19
CA ALA A 564 -8.48 -26.95 5.03
C ALA A 564 -7.64 -27.29 3.78
N PHE A 565 -6.44 -26.73 3.62
CA PHE A 565 -5.54 -27.04 2.51
C PHE A 565 -4.66 -28.27 2.76
N VAL A 566 -4.31 -28.55 4.01
CA VAL A 566 -3.35 -29.61 4.39
C VAL A 566 -4.07 -30.95 4.65
N MET A 567 -5.18 -30.91 5.39
CA MET A 567 -5.89 -32.12 5.84
C MET A 567 -6.39 -33.04 4.70
N PRO A 568 -6.82 -32.55 3.53
CA PRO A 568 -7.16 -33.44 2.41
C PRO A 568 -5.97 -34.31 1.96
N GLY A 569 -4.75 -33.73 1.93
CA GLY A 569 -3.53 -34.47 1.62
C GLY A 569 -3.21 -35.52 2.69
N VAL A 570 -3.35 -35.17 3.97
CA VAL A 570 -3.15 -36.09 5.10
C VAL A 570 -4.14 -37.27 5.05
N LYS A 571 -5.42 -37.00 4.81
CA LYS A 571 -6.45 -38.04 4.64
C LYS A 571 -6.16 -38.96 3.46
N LYS A 572 -5.65 -38.41 2.35
CA LYS A 572 -5.24 -39.23 1.20
C LYS A 572 -4.10 -40.19 1.57
N LEU A 573 -3.10 -39.73 2.33
CA LEU A 573 -2.02 -40.60 2.83
C LEU A 573 -2.55 -41.73 3.73
N CYS A 574 -3.52 -41.44 4.60
CA CYS A 574 -4.20 -42.45 5.42
C CYS A 574 -4.97 -43.46 4.54
N THR A 575 -5.72 -42.99 3.55
CA THR A 575 -6.48 -43.88 2.65
C THR A 575 -5.56 -44.83 1.88
N ILE A 576 -4.40 -44.34 1.41
CA ILE A 576 -3.41 -45.19 0.72
C ILE A 576 -2.81 -46.22 1.69
N TYR A 577 -2.57 -45.82 2.94
CA TYR A 577 -2.10 -46.74 3.98
C TYR A 577 -3.11 -47.86 4.22
N ASP A 578 -4.40 -47.54 4.36
CA ASP A 578 -5.47 -48.52 4.58
C ASP A 578 -5.58 -49.49 3.39
N CYS A 579 -5.44 -48.99 2.16
CA CYS A 579 -5.40 -49.82 0.94
C CYS A 579 -4.26 -50.86 0.93
N ILE A 580 -3.16 -50.64 1.66
CA ILE A 580 -2.07 -51.62 1.81
C ILE A 580 -2.39 -52.63 2.92
N VAL A 581 -2.88 -52.12 4.06
CA VAL A 581 -3.00 -52.89 5.30
C VAL A 581 -4.24 -53.79 5.29
N ASP A 582 -5.40 -53.28 4.88
CA ASP A 582 -6.67 -54.02 4.98
C ASP A 582 -6.68 -55.33 4.17
N PRO A 583 -6.19 -55.36 2.91
CA PRO A 583 -6.12 -56.61 2.15
C PRO A 583 -5.17 -57.63 2.80
N LEU A 584 -4.06 -57.17 3.35
CA LEU A 584 -3.08 -58.02 4.02
C LEU A 584 -3.66 -58.65 5.29
N LEU A 585 -4.28 -57.85 6.17
CA LEU A 585 -4.92 -58.35 7.39
C LEU A 585 -6.07 -59.30 7.08
N THR A 586 -6.86 -59.01 6.04
CA THR A 586 -7.94 -59.88 5.58
C THR A 586 -7.41 -61.23 5.11
N ALA A 587 -6.32 -61.27 4.37
CA ALA A 587 -5.71 -62.52 3.94
C ALA A 587 -5.09 -63.31 5.09
N ILE A 588 -4.47 -62.64 6.06
CA ILE A 588 -3.98 -63.30 7.29
C ILE A 588 -5.16 -63.98 8.02
N ARG A 589 -6.26 -63.25 8.24
CA ARG A 589 -7.46 -63.81 8.88
C ARG A 589 -8.03 -65.00 8.12
N ARG A 590 -8.11 -64.92 6.79
CA ARG A 590 -8.63 -66.00 5.93
C ARG A 590 -7.74 -67.25 5.97
N GLU A 591 -6.42 -67.09 5.92
CA GLU A 591 -5.47 -68.21 5.99
C GLU A 591 -5.52 -68.89 7.37
N LEU A 592 -5.56 -68.11 8.47
CA LEU A 592 -5.67 -68.66 9.82
C LEU A 592 -7.01 -69.40 10.01
N ALA A 593 -8.12 -68.85 9.54
CA ALA A 593 -9.43 -69.53 9.58
C ALA A 593 -9.44 -70.82 8.75
N SER A 594 -8.83 -70.81 7.57
CA SER A 594 -8.67 -72.01 6.72
C SER A 594 -7.89 -73.10 7.46
N ILE A 595 -6.80 -72.75 8.16
CA ILE A 595 -6.03 -73.69 8.98
C ILE A 595 -6.88 -74.28 10.10
N ILE A 596 -7.62 -73.44 10.84
CA ILE A 596 -8.49 -73.86 11.95
C ILE A 596 -9.61 -74.80 11.46
N SER A 597 -10.18 -74.54 10.28
CA SER A 597 -11.24 -75.39 9.72
C SER A 597 -10.84 -76.86 9.52
N ARG A 598 -9.52 -77.14 9.41
CA ARG A 598 -8.99 -78.50 9.32
C ARG A 598 -9.18 -79.31 10.61
N LEU A 599 -9.62 -78.68 11.71
CA LEU A 599 -10.11 -79.36 12.91
C LEU A 599 -11.13 -80.46 12.56
N HIS A 600 -12.04 -80.18 11.63
CA HIS A 600 -13.10 -81.11 11.23
C HIS A 600 -12.62 -82.32 10.41
N ARG A 601 -11.34 -82.31 9.99
CA ARG A 601 -10.69 -83.46 9.33
C ARG A 601 -10.03 -84.42 10.31
N VAL A 602 -9.92 -84.04 11.59
CA VAL A 602 -9.35 -84.88 12.64
C VAL A 602 -10.41 -85.85 13.13
N ASP A 603 -10.08 -87.14 13.17
CA ASP A 603 -10.97 -88.15 13.73
C ASP A 603 -10.94 -88.09 15.27
N LEU A 604 -11.91 -87.37 15.83
CA LEU A 604 -12.08 -87.14 17.27
C LEU A 604 -12.78 -88.31 18.00
N GLN A 605 -13.06 -89.44 17.31
CA GLN A 605 -13.58 -90.67 17.92
C GLN A 605 -12.51 -91.74 18.16
N LYS A 606 -11.37 -91.67 17.45
CA LYS A 606 -10.33 -92.69 17.55
C LYS A 606 -9.72 -92.71 18.98
N PRO A 607 -9.61 -93.87 19.64
CA PRO A 607 -8.93 -93.98 20.92
C PRO A 607 -7.43 -93.73 20.75
N PRO A 608 -6.73 -93.12 21.74
CA PRO A 608 -5.30 -92.87 21.65
C PRO A 608 -4.55 -94.20 21.58
N ASP A 609 -3.61 -94.33 20.63
CA ASP A 609 -2.76 -95.52 20.54
C ASP A 609 -1.90 -95.61 21.83
N PRO A 610 -1.97 -96.72 22.59
CA PRO A 610 -1.31 -96.85 23.90
C PRO A 610 0.23 -96.87 23.82
N MET A 611 0.80 -96.95 22.62
CA MET A 611 2.25 -96.95 22.37
C MET A 611 2.83 -95.54 22.20
N THR A 612 1.99 -94.54 21.95
CA THR A 612 2.37 -93.13 21.84
C THR A 612 1.94 -92.42 23.12
N GLY A 613 2.82 -92.34 24.13
CA GLY A 613 2.56 -91.59 25.36
C GLY A 613 2.15 -90.15 25.08
N MET A 614 1.23 -89.61 25.90
CA MET A 614 0.62 -88.26 25.83
C MET A 614 0.41 -87.73 24.40
N ALA A 615 -0.82 -87.84 23.90
CA ALA A 615 -1.24 -87.32 22.59
C ALA A 615 -0.71 -85.89 22.37
N GLY A 616 0.22 -85.75 21.40
CA GLY A 616 0.79 -84.45 21.04
C GLY A 616 -0.25 -83.53 20.40
N SER A 617 0.10 -82.26 20.22
CA SER A 617 -0.76 -81.28 19.55
C SER A 617 -1.14 -81.74 18.14
N SER A 618 -2.39 -81.47 17.77
CA SER A 618 -2.91 -81.83 16.45
C SER A 618 -2.10 -81.16 15.32
N LEU A 619 -1.99 -81.81 14.16
CA LEU A 619 -1.19 -81.29 13.03
C LEU A 619 -1.64 -79.89 12.57
N TYR A 620 -2.95 -79.61 12.55
CA TYR A 620 -3.45 -78.28 12.19
C TYR A 620 -3.04 -77.20 13.22
N MET A 621 -2.83 -77.58 14.48
CA MET A 621 -2.42 -76.65 15.54
C MET A 621 -0.93 -76.31 15.41
N LYS A 622 -0.09 -77.29 15.05
CA LYS A 622 1.31 -77.03 14.67
C LYS A 622 1.40 -76.08 13.48
N ASP A 623 0.63 -76.35 12.42
CA ASP A 623 0.55 -75.47 11.25
C ASP A 623 0.05 -74.06 11.61
N LEU A 624 -0.88 -73.94 12.56
CA LEU A 624 -1.37 -72.64 13.05
C LEU A 624 -0.27 -71.88 13.80
N THR A 625 0.43 -72.54 14.72
CA THR A 625 1.56 -71.99 15.46
C THR A 625 2.67 -71.52 14.52
N ASP A 626 3.04 -72.35 13.54
CA ASP A 626 4.04 -72.01 12.53
C ASP A 626 3.59 -70.81 11.69
N LYS A 627 2.32 -70.75 11.33
CA LYS A 627 1.77 -69.63 10.55
C LYS A 627 1.73 -68.32 11.34
N LEU A 628 1.31 -68.37 12.61
CA LEU A 628 1.33 -67.20 13.50
C LEU A 628 2.76 -66.69 13.68
N ASN A 629 3.72 -67.60 13.89
CA ASN A 629 5.12 -67.24 13.99
C ASN A 629 5.61 -66.59 12.69
N TYR A 630 5.32 -67.17 11.52
CA TYR A 630 5.66 -66.59 10.22
C TYR A 630 5.12 -65.16 10.04
N VAL A 631 3.85 -64.92 10.38
CA VAL A 631 3.23 -63.57 10.30
C VAL A 631 3.99 -62.59 11.20
N ARG A 632 4.32 -63.00 12.43
CA ARG A 632 5.07 -62.16 13.38
C ARG A 632 6.48 -61.87 12.91
N THR A 633 7.24 -62.88 12.47
CA THR A 633 8.68 -62.77 12.20
C THR A 633 9.00 -62.26 10.81
N HIS A 634 8.12 -62.46 9.82
CA HIS A 634 8.42 -62.13 8.42
C HIS A 634 7.53 -61.02 7.86
N ILE A 635 6.26 -60.93 8.26
CA ILE A 635 5.33 -59.91 7.74
C ILE A 635 5.39 -58.64 8.61
N PHE A 636 5.08 -58.77 9.90
CA PHE A 636 4.96 -57.61 10.80
C PHE A 636 6.27 -56.89 11.09
N VAL A 637 7.42 -57.53 10.92
CA VAL A 637 8.74 -56.88 11.02
C VAL A 637 8.90 -55.72 10.02
N ASN A 638 8.17 -55.75 8.89
CA ASN A 638 8.25 -54.69 7.88
C ASN A 638 7.39 -53.45 8.21
N PHE A 639 6.64 -53.47 9.31
CA PHE A 639 5.73 -52.41 9.73
C PHE A 639 6.13 -51.82 11.08
N THR A 640 5.62 -50.63 11.41
CA THR A 640 5.83 -50.00 12.72
C THR A 640 5.32 -50.86 13.88
N THR A 641 6.13 -50.96 14.93
CA THR A 641 5.85 -51.77 16.13
C THR A 641 4.60 -51.32 16.89
N GLU A 642 4.31 -50.02 16.93
CA GLU A 642 3.14 -49.47 17.63
C GLU A 642 1.82 -49.99 17.05
N VAL A 643 1.72 -50.02 15.71
CA VAL A 643 0.48 -50.44 15.02
C VAL A 643 0.35 -51.95 15.00
N THR A 644 1.45 -52.66 14.76
CA THR A 644 1.44 -54.14 14.70
C THR A 644 0.98 -54.78 16.01
N GLN A 645 1.21 -54.14 17.16
CA GLN A 645 0.65 -54.61 18.45
C GLN A 645 -0.89 -54.60 18.46
N SER A 646 -1.50 -53.55 17.91
CA SER A 646 -2.97 -53.46 17.79
C SER A 646 -3.52 -54.53 16.84
N TRP A 647 -2.83 -54.79 15.73
CA TRP A 647 -3.20 -55.82 14.77
C TRP A 647 -3.05 -57.22 15.35
N MET A 648 -1.95 -57.49 16.06
CA MET A 648 -1.72 -58.78 16.72
C MET A 648 -2.85 -59.07 17.71
N LEU A 649 -3.25 -58.10 18.53
CA LEU A 649 -4.37 -58.27 19.45
C LEU A 649 -5.70 -58.52 18.71
N SER A 650 -5.98 -57.78 17.63
CA SER A 650 -7.16 -58.01 16.80
C SER A 650 -7.18 -59.40 16.17
N ILE A 651 -6.05 -59.89 15.68
CA ILE A 651 -5.92 -61.24 15.12
C ILE A 651 -6.10 -62.30 16.21
N VAL A 652 -5.55 -62.09 17.41
CA VAL A 652 -5.73 -63.02 18.54
C VAL A 652 -7.21 -63.17 18.89
N LYS A 653 -7.94 -62.07 19.03
CA LYS A 653 -9.39 -62.09 19.29
C LYS A 653 -10.14 -62.87 18.20
N TYR A 654 -9.83 -62.59 16.94
CA TYR A 654 -10.43 -63.28 15.79
C TYR A 654 -10.13 -64.79 15.80
N VAL A 655 -8.87 -65.18 16.00
CA VAL A 655 -8.45 -66.59 16.04
C VAL A 655 -9.16 -67.35 17.17
N ILE A 656 -9.27 -66.74 18.36
CA ILE A 656 -9.99 -67.36 19.48
C ILE A 656 -11.48 -67.55 19.14
N ARG A 657 -12.13 -66.50 18.62
CA ARG A 657 -13.55 -66.56 18.24
C ARG A 657 -13.81 -67.67 17.21
N ILE A 658 -13.04 -67.69 16.13
CA ILE A 658 -13.16 -68.69 15.06
C ILE A 658 -12.86 -70.10 15.57
N PHE A 659 -11.83 -70.26 16.41
CA PHE A 659 -11.51 -71.56 17.00
C PHE A 659 -12.66 -72.08 17.88
N VAL A 660 -13.22 -71.24 18.76
CA VAL A 660 -14.35 -71.66 19.62
C VAL A 660 -15.58 -72.02 18.78
N LEU A 661 -15.87 -71.26 17.72
CA LEU A 661 -16.96 -71.59 16.80
C LEU A 661 -16.75 -72.94 16.11
N HIS A 662 -15.55 -73.21 15.56
CA HIS A 662 -15.22 -74.51 14.97
C HIS A 662 -15.25 -75.64 16.02
N ALA A 663 -14.73 -75.42 17.22
CA ALA A 663 -14.75 -76.42 18.30
C ALA A 663 -16.19 -76.73 18.77
N SER A 664 -17.10 -75.74 18.73
CA SER A 664 -18.49 -75.91 19.16
C SER A 664 -19.33 -76.79 18.23
N ILE A 665 -18.96 -76.90 16.95
CA ILE A 665 -19.63 -77.72 15.94
C ILE A 665 -18.83 -78.99 15.58
N ALA A 666 -17.75 -79.28 16.29
CA ALA A 666 -16.88 -80.43 16.00
C ALA A 666 -17.63 -81.75 16.25
N ARG A 667 -17.95 -82.48 15.17
CA ARG A 667 -18.66 -83.76 15.21
C ARG A 667 -17.94 -84.74 14.27
N PRO A 668 -17.76 -86.02 14.67
CA PRO A 668 -18.18 -86.63 15.93
C PRO A 668 -17.21 -86.38 17.11
N LEU A 669 -17.73 -86.29 18.34
CA LEU A 669 -16.95 -85.97 19.54
C LEU A 669 -16.96 -87.12 20.57
N GLY A 670 -15.84 -87.85 20.71
CA GLY A 670 -15.63 -88.88 21.74
C GLY A 670 -14.88 -88.37 22.99
N GLU A 671 -14.66 -89.23 23.99
CA GLU A 671 -13.86 -88.88 25.18
C GLU A 671 -12.41 -88.53 24.83
N SER A 672 -11.80 -89.28 23.90
CA SER A 672 -10.47 -88.98 23.36
C SER A 672 -10.43 -87.64 22.62
N GLY A 673 -11.47 -87.33 21.83
CA GLY A 673 -11.63 -86.05 21.15
C GLY A 673 -11.76 -84.86 22.10
N LYS A 674 -12.48 -85.01 23.22
CA LYS A 674 -12.56 -83.98 24.26
C LYS A 674 -11.20 -83.68 24.87
N LEU A 675 -10.42 -84.73 25.19
CA LEU A 675 -9.06 -84.57 25.70
C LEU A 675 -8.14 -83.92 24.64
N GLN A 676 -8.22 -84.34 23.38
CA GLN A 676 -7.45 -83.73 22.29
C GLN A 676 -7.77 -82.23 22.12
N LEU A 677 -9.04 -81.85 22.14
CA LEU A 677 -9.45 -80.43 22.09
C LEU A 677 -8.91 -79.64 23.28
N THR A 678 -8.84 -80.22 24.48
CA THR A 678 -8.22 -79.52 25.62
C THR A 678 -6.72 -79.33 25.48
N THR A 679 -6.02 -80.30 24.89
CA THR A 679 -4.59 -80.19 24.52
C THR A 679 -4.42 -79.09 23.47
N ASP A 680 -5.22 -79.11 22.40
CA ASP A 680 -5.19 -78.10 21.34
C ASP A 680 -5.53 -76.69 21.86
N MET A 681 -6.46 -76.55 22.81
CA MET A 681 -6.72 -75.26 23.50
C MET A 681 -5.51 -74.77 24.30
N THR A 682 -4.77 -75.66 24.95
CA THR A 682 -3.55 -75.28 25.71
C THR A 682 -2.46 -74.82 24.75
N GLU A 683 -2.28 -75.55 23.65
CA GLU A 683 -1.32 -75.19 22.60
C GLU A 683 -1.70 -73.86 21.93
N LEU A 684 -2.99 -73.64 21.65
CA LEU A 684 -3.48 -72.38 21.12
C LEU A 684 -3.20 -71.21 22.08
N GLU A 685 -3.47 -71.37 23.37
CA GLU A 685 -3.15 -70.35 24.39
C GLU A 685 -1.65 -70.04 24.39
N PHE A 686 -0.79 -71.06 24.33
CA PHE A 686 0.65 -70.89 24.26
C PHE A 686 1.10 -70.15 22.99
N ALA A 687 0.59 -70.58 21.83
CA ALA A 687 0.90 -70.00 20.52
C ALA A 687 0.46 -68.53 20.43
N LEU A 688 -0.75 -68.20 20.90
CA LEU A 688 -1.25 -66.83 20.92
C LEU A 688 -0.45 -65.95 21.90
N ASN A 689 0.00 -66.51 23.02
CA ASN A 689 0.83 -65.77 23.99
C ASN A 689 2.21 -65.46 23.41
N ALA A 690 2.81 -66.45 22.74
CA ALA A 690 4.05 -66.27 21.99
C ALA A 690 3.89 -65.25 20.84
N PHE A 691 2.73 -65.25 20.17
CA PHE A 691 2.42 -64.31 19.09
C PHE A 691 2.26 -62.87 19.57
N LEU A 692 1.76 -62.61 20.77
CA LEU A 692 1.73 -61.25 21.36
C LEU A 692 3.12 -60.81 21.85
N GLY A 693 3.91 -61.74 22.39
CA GLY A 693 5.25 -61.48 22.91
C GLY A 693 5.26 -60.71 24.24
N PRO A 694 6.46 -60.38 24.78
CA PRO A 694 6.61 -59.85 26.15
C PRO A 694 6.12 -58.39 26.34
N SER A 695 5.74 -57.70 25.26
CA SER A 695 5.42 -56.26 25.29
C SER A 695 4.00 -55.95 25.80
N GLY A 696 3.12 -56.93 25.91
CA GLY A 696 1.78 -56.76 26.47
C GLY A 696 1.79 -56.91 27.99
N LYS A 697 1.69 -55.80 28.75
CA LYS A 697 1.57 -55.81 30.23
C LYS A 697 0.40 -56.64 30.78
N ARG A 698 -0.48 -57.16 29.91
CA ARG A 698 -1.67 -57.98 30.23
C ARG A 698 -1.76 -59.31 29.45
N GLY A 699 -0.76 -59.69 28.63
CA GLY A 699 -0.79 -60.96 27.88
C GLY A 699 -2.11 -61.24 27.14
N LEU A 700 -2.60 -62.50 27.18
CA LEU A 700 -3.92 -62.87 26.65
C LEU A 700 -5.11 -62.25 27.40
N GLU A 701 -4.93 -61.74 28.63
CA GLU A 701 -6.02 -61.07 29.34
C GLU A 701 -6.44 -59.77 28.63
N ALA A 702 -5.56 -59.19 27.83
CA ALA A 702 -5.88 -58.06 26.95
C ALA A 702 -6.94 -58.41 25.89
N ALA A 703 -7.08 -59.70 25.53
CA ALA A 703 -8.14 -60.13 24.63
C ALA A 703 -9.53 -60.08 25.29
N GLY A 704 -9.63 -60.02 26.62
CA GLY A 704 -10.90 -59.75 27.31
C GLY A 704 -11.91 -60.90 27.19
N GLU A 705 -13.07 -60.63 26.59
CA GLU A 705 -14.20 -61.56 26.52
C GLU A 705 -13.90 -62.80 25.67
N GLU A 706 -13.19 -62.64 24.56
CA GLU A 706 -12.81 -63.75 23.69
C GLU A 706 -11.92 -64.75 24.45
N TYR A 707 -11.01 -64.27 25.30
CA TYR A 707 -10.19 -65.16 26.12
C TYR A 707 -11.01 -65.86 27.22
N LYS A 708 -11.96 -65.16 27.85
CA LYS A 708 -12.89 -65.78 28.82
C LYS A 708 -13.73 -66.87 28.14
N MET A 709 -14.15 -66.64 26.90
CA MET A 709 -14.88 -67.63 26.09
C MET A 709 -14.06 -68.90 25.87
N LEU A 710 -12.78 -68.78 25.49
CA LEU A 710 -11.88 -69.93 25.34
C LEU A 710 -11.74 -70.70 26.66
N ARG A 711 -11.55 -69.99 27.78
CA ARG A 711 -11.44 -70.59 29.12
C ARG A 711 -12.71 -71.30 29.56
N ALA A 712 -13.87 -70.72 29.25
CA ALA A 712 -15.18 -71.28 29.60
C ALA A 712 -15.58 -72.48 28.73
N MET A 713 -15.04 -72.58 27.50
CA MET A 713 -15.28 -73.72 26.63
C MET A 713 -14.66 -75.02 27.16
N ARG A 714 -13.50 -74.95 27.83
CA ARG A 714 -12.81 -76.12 28.39
C ARG A 714 -13.66 -76.94 29.38
N PRO A 715 -14.25 -76.37 30.45
CA PRO A 715 -15.14 -77.13 31.34
C PRO A 715 -16.43 -77.57 30.65
N LEU A 716 -16.96 -76.80 29.69
CA LEU A 716 -18.17 -77.13 28.94
C LEU A 716 -18.07 -78.49 28.20
N LEU A 717 -16.87 -78.87 27.74
CA LEU A 717 -16.65 -80.16 27.08
C LEU A 717 -16.95 -81.37 27.98
N PHE A 718 -16.78 -81.23 29.30
CA PHE A 718 -16.90 -82.31 30.30
C PHE A 718 -18.16 -82.23 31.16
N LEU A 719 -18.93 -81.16 31.07
CA LEU A 719 -20.23 -81.05 31.75
C LEU A 719 -21.21 -82.12 31.26
N ASP A 720 -22.09 -82.58 32.14
CA ASP A 720 -23.20 -83.46 31.81
C ASP A 720 -24.26 -82.71 30.99
N THR A 721 -24.92 -83.40 30.05
CA THR A 721 -25.97 -82.85 29.17
C THR A 721 -26.99 -81.93 29.86
N PRO A 722 -27.58 -82.25 31.04
CA PRO A 722 -28.54 -81.37 31.70
C PRO A 722 -27.94 -80.07 32.27
N SER A 723 -26.64 -80.07 32.57
CA SER A 723 -25.95 -78.91 33.16
C SER A 723 -25.52 -77.85 32.14
N LEU A 724 -25.60 -78.17 30.84
CA LEU A 724 -25.28 -77.26 29.73
C LEU A 724 -26.23 -76.06 29.62
N ALA A 725 -27.48 -76.19 30.06
CA ALA A 725 -28.46 -75.11 30.04
C ALA A 725 -28.37 -74.18 31.26
N SER A 726 -27.45 -74.44 32.22
CA SER A 726 -27.33 -73.64 33.43
C SER A 726 -26.65 -72.29 33.17
N PRO A 727 -27.26 -71.15 33.53
CA PRO A 727 -26.69 -69.82 33.30
C PRO A 727 -25.37 -69.59 34.05
N THR A 728 -25.14 -70.30 35.16
CA THR A 728 -23.89 -70.23 35.95
C THR A 728 -22.68 -70.81 35.22
N HIS A 729 -22.88 -71.88 34.46
CA HIS A 729 -21.80 -72.57 33.73
C HIS A 729 -21.60 -72.00 32.32
N ALA A 730 -22.61 -71.30 31.78
CA ALA A 730 -22.59 -70.64 30.47
C ALA A 730 -22.24 -69.14 30.51
N ALA A 731 -22.00 -68.56 31.69
CA ALA A 731 -21.91 -67.10 31.90
C ALA A 731 -20.89 -66.33 31.03
N ASN A 732 -19.86 -67.00 30.50
CA ASN A 732 -18.82 -66.38 29.65
C ASN A 732 -18.81 -66.93 28.21
N LEU A 733 -19.86 -67.66 27.81
CA LEU A 733 -19.98 -68.26 26.48
C LEU A 733 -21.16 -67.64 25.72
N PRO A 734 -21.00 -67.33 24.42
CA PRO A 734 -22.12 -66.93 23.58
C PRO A 734 -23.20 -68.03 23.57
N PRO A 735 -24.49 -67.69 23.63
CA PRO A 735 -25.58 -68.67 23.56
C PRO A 735 -25.48 -69.58 22.34
N LEU A 736 -25.01 -69.05 21.22
CA LEU A 736 -24.77 -69.80 19.98
C LEU A 736 -23.78 -70.97 20.17
N VAL A 737 -22.69 -70.75 20.90
CA VAL A 737 -21.65 -71.77 21.19
C VAL A 737 -22.24 -72.89 22.06
N VAL A 738 -23.05 -72.54 23.05
CA VAL A 738 -23.73 -73.52 23.92
C VAL A 738 -24.74 -74.34 23.11
N LEU A 739 -25.52 -73.69 22.24
CA LEU A 739 -26.49 -74.36 21.37
C LEU A 739 -25.82 -75.32 20.39
N HIS A 740 -24.72 -74.91 19.75
CA HIS A 740 -23.93 -75.80 18.89
C HIS A 740 -23.48 -77.06 19.63
N HIS A 741 -22.95 -76.90 20.85
CA HIS A 741 -22.46 -78.02 21.64
C HIS A 741 -23.58 -78.96 22.11
N ILE A 742 -24.78 -78.43 22.41
CA ILE A 742 -25.97 -79.25 22.67
C ILE A 742 -26.32 -80.08 21.41
N LEU A 743 -26.30 -79.46 20.24
CA LEU A 743 -26.59 -80.13 18.98
C LEU A 743 -25.56 -81.20 18.61
N VAL A 744 -24.27 -80.96 18.84
CA VAL A 744 -23.19 -81.96 18.63
C VAL A 744 -23.41 -83.23 19.45
N ARG A 745 -23.93 -83.10 20.67
CA ARG A 745 -24.22 -84.24 21.58
C ARG A 745 -25.56 -84.92 21.29
N SER A 746 -26.37 -84.35 20.40
CA SER A 746 -27.69 -84.84 20.05
C SER A 746 -27.67 -85.67 18.75
N PRO A 747 -28.69 -86.50 18.49
CA PRO A 747 -28.83 -87.15 17.20
C PRO A 747 -29.19 -86.16 16.07
N LEU A 748 -29.59 -84.92 16.39
CA LEU A 748 -30.04 -83.91 15.44
C LEU A 748 -28.93 -83.49 14.46
N PRO A 749 -29.25 -83.15 13.20
CA PRO A 749 -28.28 -82.57 12.28
C PRO A 749 -27.90 -81.16 12.73
N LEU A 750 -26.62 -80.80 12.53
CA LEU A 750 -26.11 -79.45 12.79
C LEU A 750 -26.64 -78.45 11.76
N PRO A 751 -26.67 -77.14 12.06
CA PRO A 751 -27.24 -76.12 11.17
C PRO A 751 -26.61 -76.12 9.77
N HIS A 752 -25.30 -76.32 9.66
CA HIS A 752 -24.61 -76.38 8.36
C HIS A 752 -25.08 -77.57 7.49
N ILE A 753 -25.36 -78.72 8.10
CA ILE A 753 -25.87 -79.91 7.39
C ILE A 753 -27.28 -79.66 6.87
N MET A 754 -28.12 -78.96 7.65
CA MET A 754 -29.49 -78.64 7.27
C MET A 754 -29.57 -77.73 6.03
N HIS A 755 -28.57 -76.88 5.83
CA HIS A 755 -28.48 -75.95 4.70
C HIS A 755 -27.52 -76.41 3.58
N GLY A 756 -26.88 -77.58 3.72
CA GLY A 756 -25.93 -78.11 2.75
C GLY A 756 -24.60 -77.35 2.67
N TRP A 757 -24.24 -76.62 3.73
CA TRP A 757 -22.98 -75.88 3.83
C TRP A 757 -21.84 -76.73 4.39
N GLN A 758 -20.62 -76.44 3.96
CA GLN A 758 -19.42 -76.92 4.64
C GLN A 758 -19.27 -76.21 6.00
N GLU A 759 -18.58 -76.85 6.95
CA GLU A 759 -18.39 -76.28 8.29
C GLU A 759 -17.66 -74.93 8.24
N ALA A 760 -16.70 -74.79 7.32
CA ALA A 760 -15.98 -73.54 7.09
C ALA A 760 -16.87 -72.42 6.51
N GLU A 761 -17.83 -72.78 5.65
CA GLU A 761 -18.79 -71.82 5.06
C GLU A 761 -19.78 -71.34 6.13
N TYR A 762 -20.23 -72.25 7.00
CA TYR A 762 -21.09 -71.93 8.12
C TYR A 762 -20.41 -70.99 9.12
N VAL A 763 -19.20 -71.31 9.58
CA VAL A 763 -18.49 -70.47 10.54
C VAL A 763 -18.21 -69.09 9.94
N ARG A 764 -17.87 -69.02 8.65
CA ARG A 764 -17.70 -67.74 7.95
C ARG A 764 -19.01 -66.96 7.89
N TRP A 765 -20.13 -67.60 7.58
CA TRP A 765 -21.44 -66.94 7.57
C TRP A 765 -21.81 -66.40 8.96
N VAL A 766 -21.59 -67.18 10.03
CA VAL A 766 -21.81 -66.75 11.42
C VAL A 766 -20.93 -65.56 11.78
N ASP A 767 -19.69 -65.50 11.28
CA ASP A 767 -18.77 -64.39 11.53
C ASP A 767 -19.20 -63.08 10.84
N GLU A 768 -19.87 -63.19 9.69
CA GLU A 768 -20.33 -62.06 8.86
C GLU A 768 -21.72 -61.53 9.27
N GLN A 769 -22.57 -62.35 9.92
CA GLN A 769 -23.94 -61.98 10.30
C GLN A 769 -24.07 -61.51 11.76
N ARG A 770 -25.24 -60.93 12.10
CA ARG A 770 -25.59 -60.61 13.49
C ARG A 770 -25.86 -61.90 14.28
N GLU A 771 -25.53 -61.87 15.56
CA GLU A 771 -25.73 -63.01 16.46
C GLU A 771 -27.20 -63.46 16.53
N GLU A 772 -28.15 -62.53 16.48
CA GLU A 772 -29.59 -62.81 16.45
C GLU A 772 -30.01 -63.66 15.24
N GLU A 773 -29.47 -63.35 14.06
CA GLU A 773 -29.78 -64.06 12.82
C GLU A 773 -29.23 -65.49 12.85
N ALA A 774 -28.07 -65.69 13.47
CA ALA A 774 -27.51 -67.02 13.71
C ALA A 774 -28.36 -67.84 14.72
N LEU A 775 -28.90 -67.20 15.76
CA LEU A 775 -29.80 -67.85 16.73
C LEU A 775 -31.13 -68.26 16.08
N ILE A 776 -31.70 -67.42 15.21
CA ILE A 776 -32.93 -67.74 14.46
C ILE A 776 -32.70 -68.95 13.55
N LEU A 777 -31.53 -69.04 12.90
CA LEU A 777 -31.18 -70.18 12.06
C LEU A 777 -31.16 -71.49 12.86
N VAL A 778 -30.58 -71.46 14.06
CA VAL A 778 -30.54 -72.62 14.96
C VAL A 778 -31.95 -72.97 15.47
N GLU A 779 -32.76 -71.97 15.83
CA GLU A 779 -34.14 -72.16 16.28
C GLU A 779 -35.01 -72.80 15.19
N ALA A 780 -34.91 -72.32 13.94
CA ALA A 780 -35.61 -72.91 12.80
C ALA A 780 -35.23 -74.38 12.59
N GLY A 781 -33.98 -74.75 12.89
CA GLY A 781 -33.50 -76.13 12.79
C GLY A 781 -34.03 -77.10 13.85
N LEU A 782 -34.61 -76.56 14.94
CA LEU A 782 -35.21 -77.31 16.05
C LEU A 782 -36.73 -77.53 15.90
N VAL A 783 -37.39 -76.77 15.01
CA VAL A 783 -38.84 -76.88 14.78
C VAL A 783 -39.19 -78.23 14.15
N GLY A 784 -40.15 -78.95 14.74
CA GLY A 784 -40.68 -80.22 14.19
C GLY A 784 -39.87 -81.48 14.54
N LYS A 785 -38.79 -81.37 15.33
CA LYS A 785 -37.95 -82.51 15.75
C LYS A 785 -38.20 -82.97 17.19
N GLU A 786 -39.39 -82.72 17.72
CA GLU A 786 -39.74 -83.01 19.13
C GLU A 786 -39.81 -84.53 19.42
N ASN A 787 -39.93 -85.37 18.40
CA ASN A 787 -39.91 -86.83 18.53
C ASN A 787 -38.49 -87.44 18.50
N GLU A 788 -37.50 -86.76 17.93
CA GLU A 788 -36.12 -87.23 17.81
C GLU A 788 -35.21 -86.41 18.74
N GLY A 789 -34.94 -86.90 19.96
CA GLY A 789 -34.07 -86.20 20.91
C GLY A 789 -34.74 -85.07 21.71
N ALA A 790 -35.98 -85.29 22.17
CA ALA A 790 -36.79 -84.35 22.97
C ALA A 790 -36.01 -83.64 24.10
N GLU A 791 -35.16 -84.37 24.83
CA GLU A 791 -34.34 -83.82 25.93
C GLU A 791 -33.40 -82.68 25.45
N TYR A 792 -32.81 -82.83 24.27
CA TYR A 792 -31.89 -81.84 23.69
C TYR A 792 -32.63 -80.61 23.14
N VAL A 793 -33.82 -80.81 22.57
CA VAL A 793 -34.69 -79.72 22.10
C VAL A 793 -35.15 -78.86 23.27
N ASP A 794 -35.52 -79.46 24.40
CA ASP A 794 -35.91 -78.73 25.61
C ASP A 794 -34.73 -77.99 26.27
N LEU A 795 -33.53 -78.56 26.22
CA LEU A 795 -32.30 -77.87 26.65
C LEU A 795 -31.98 -76.67 25.74
N ALA A 796 -32.07 -76.83 24.42
CA ALA A 796 -31.85 -75.74 23.48
C ALA A 796 -32.88 -74.61 23.62
N LYS A 797 -34.17 -74.95 23.80
CA LYS A 797 -35.24 -73.96 24.08
C LYS A 797 -35.04 -73.22 25.41
N ARG A 798 -34.40 -73.82 26.41
CA ARG A 798 -34.02 -73.13 27.67
C ARG A 798 -32.90 -72.13 27.44
N VAL A 799 -31.86 -72.49 26.68
CA VAL A 799 -30.75 -71.59 26.35
C VAL A 799 -31.24 -70.40 25.49
N LEU A 800 -32.14 -70.64 24.53
CA LEU A 800 -32.75 -69.56 23.72
C LEU A 800 -33.58 -68.57 24.55
N ARG A 801 -34.36 -69.06 25.53
CA ARG A 801 -35.11 -68.19 26.46
C ARG A 801 -34.18 -67.34 27.32
N HIS A 802 -33.14 -67.95 27.89
CA HIS A 802 -32.12 -67.22 28.64
C HIS A 802 -31.38 -66.17 27.80
N ALA A 803 -31.10 -66.45 26.53
CA ALA A 803 -30.49 -65.50 25.60
C ALA A 803 -31.41 -64.30 25.29
N ARG A 804 -32.74 -64.48 25.34
CA ARG A 804 -33.76 -63.44 25.15
C ARG A 804 -34.09 -62.67 26.44
N GLY A 805 -33.54 -63.09 27.59
CA GLY A 805 -33.85 -62.51 28.90
C GLY A 805 -35.20 -62.94 29.48
N GLU A 806 -35.75 -64.06 28.99
CA GLU A 806 -37.04 -64.66 29.40
C GLU A 806 -36.93 -65.67 30.53
#